data_AF-A0AAW5UPQ1-F1
#
_entry.id   AF-A0AAW5UPQ1-F1
#
_cell.length_a   1.000
_cell.length_b   1.000
_cell.length_c   1.000
_cell.angle_alpha   90.00
_cell.angle_beta   90.00
_cell.angle_gamma   90.00
#
_symmetry.space_group_name_H-M   'P 1'
#
loop_
_entity.id
_entity.type
_entity.pdbx_description
1 polymer ?
#
loop_
_entity_poly.entity_id
_entity_poly.type
_entity_poly.pdbx_seq_one_letter_code
_entity_poly.pdbx_strand_id
1 'polypeptide(L)'
;MQLLSFKQLKRVLRLVKQKGARIYKFNSHLLSMHNLYTIIGGVLFAWIYTDFAFDCQAWVAQHLNKKMEVLCRIISLNDSVNWIVLLLVAWATFIICKRLGRNAYYSVGLLMAGCCVLWVLFYKAEWQFIESPLWSISYKAILSAAIIAIITTDLLKLICINIKEWNKPLYAINKMGYTTDDLANLDENAVRRQYARQVMTQLLNTDVSNNSYALAILGEWGSGKSTFLKYMQQVDNHDQMFHLLAFNPWDCLSSKNIVTQFFKQLNEKVSELYSPLEKTLMQYAHLLTQVDVDPRVNKWLNKITSTKTQTLSELKKQVQAGLNCIDRPVVIVIDDIDRLEKNELFEVLRLIRNTGNFANLIYVVAYDERYVVEQLSNLGIYNGRLYLEKIFPTQVALPRMDSSEIYDVFMADVRQTVGNLKFINSCLDSLSKEQQAFLKRGLVSFRKAKHFARQFGTSASFLLEHLGPKGFRMPDLLMMELIRYLSPSVYEGLTNDPNKIFDAKILGKGNCKRFQYVVKDNIEGIIKELGFEEKQTSIELVISVLKDLFRPWEELGNSQVQWVDKYHNYLCFGIPRNKVSDLEFASMLQLSASPVALDGMKVVIWKWLRSKKPKDGMSVYDQFATFHFNLKTPEEVEAYVHALFYWLRAIFDNHLLMFDFLKRQLQRSNFRIEHLDRLEHIVAAHLKEFCEENQYVKVAKCLTRLYDRQRVNYFLYDNSLIENLLKQNVANLLHSKDWDAINLVKGDNNLLNKVVKESALKWTIGQNNEMIDNPCVNILMEFFTRKNNKSNHLDEVRKKYAKVLDNVKYLNSPDVDKLENEIALIFGSMNTKQQFEKFLKECFIQGVYPA
;
A
#
# COMPACT_ATOMS: atom_id res chain seq x y z
N MET A 1 -8.86 60.30 39.83
CA MET A 1 -8.67 58.89 40.20
C MET A 1 -7.21 58.54 39.95
N GLN A 2 -6.50 57.99 40.93
CA GLN A 2 -5.03 57.93 41.01
C GLN A 2 -4.36 57.18 39.84
N LEU A 3 -3.28 57.77 39.32
CA LEU A 3 -2.38 57.19 38.31
C LEU A 3 -1.65 55.96 38.87
N LEU A 4 -1.85 54.80 38.23
CA LEU A 4 -1.09 53.57 38.51
C LEU A 4 0.40 53.76 38.18
N SER A 5 1.29 53.37 39.09
CA SER A 5 2.73 53.53 38.92
C SER A 5 3.32 52.58 37.88
N PHE A 6 4.35 53.04 37.16
CA PHE A 6 5.06 52.33 36.09
C PHE A 6 5.59 50.93 36.51
N LYS A 7 5.81 50.70 37.81
CA LYS A 7 6.19 49.40 38.38
C LYS A 7 5.06 48.36 38.35
N GLN A 8 3.80 48.78 38.52
CA GLN A 8 2.63 47.89 38.44
C GLN A 8 2.34 47.49 37.00
N LEU A 9 2.51 48.41 36.03
CA LEU A 9 2.38 48.13 34.60
C LEU A 9 3.40 47.08 34.12
N LYS A 10 4.66 47.18 34.56
CA LYS A 10 5.72 46.19 34.25
C LYS A 10 5.45 44.80 34.85
N ARG A 11 4.77 44.72 36.00
CA ARG A 11 4.44 43.45 36.67
C ARG A 11 3.28 42.74 35.96
N VAL A 12 2.29 43.49 35.50
CA VAL A 12 1.19 42.99 34.64
C VAL A 12 1.73 42.51 33.29
N LEU A 13 2.62 43.27 32.65
CA LEU A 13 3.26 42.86 31.38
C LEU A 13 4.11 41.59 31.50
N ARG A 14 4.80 41.36 32.63
CA ARG A 14 5.53 40.10 32.88
C ARG A 14 4.61 38.91 33.12
N LEU A 15 3.51 39.10 33.86
CA LEU A 15 2.51 38.05 34.09
C LEU A 15 1.78 37.65 32.79
N VAL A 16 1.52 38.61 31.90
CA VAL A 16 0.97 38.36 30.55
C VAL A 16 1.98 37.61 29.66
N LYS A 17 3.29 37.91 29.77
CA LYS A 17 4.34 37.18 29.03
C LYS A 17 4.54 35.75 29.51
N GLN A 18 4.43 35.47 30.82
CA GLN A 18 4.63 34.13 31.39
C GLN A 18 3.43 33.18 31.21
N LYS A 19 2.20 33.70 31.15
CA LYS A 19 0.99 32.90 30.85
C LYS A 19 0.57 32.91 29.36
N GLY A 20 1.19 33.74 28.53
CA GLY A 20 0.83 33.96 27.12
C GLY A 20 1.36 32.94 26.11
N ALA A 21 2.18 31.96 26.51
CA ALA A 21 2.80 31.01 25.57
C ALA A 21 1.81 30.05 24.87
N ARG A 22 0.57 29.91 25.36
CA ARG A 22 -0.52 29.18 24.66
C ARG A 22 -1.53 30.08 23.96
N ILE A 23 -1.53 31.39 24.24
CA ILE A 23 -2.50 32.37 23.71
C ILE A 23 -1.94 33.11 22.48
N TYR A 24 -0.65 32.93 22.15
CA TYR A 24 0.00 33.64 21.05
C TYR A 24 -0.52 33.28 19.64
N LYS A 25 -1.27 32.18 19.49
CA LYS A 25 -1.91 31.82 18.22
C LYS A 25 -3.29 32.44 18.02
N PHE A 26 -3.83 33.12 19.04
CA PHE A 26 -5.24 33.51 19.08
C PHE A 26 -5.48 35.01 18.82
N ASN A 27 -4.45 35.86 18.88
CA ASN A 27 -4.61 37.32 18.76
C ASN A 27 -3.78 37.98 17.64
N SER A 28 -3.04 37.23 16.82
CA SER A 28 -2.20 37.82 15.76
C SER A 28 -3.02 38.39 14.59
N HIS A 29 -4.27 37.97 14.39
CA HIS A 29 -5.13 38.51 13.33
C HIS A 29 -5.91 39.76 13.74
N LEU A 30 -6.27 39.93 15.01
CA LEU A 30 -6.94 41.15 15.47
C LEU A 30 -5.94 42.30 15.71
N LEU A 31 -4.74 42.00 16.21
CA LEU A 31 -3.65 42.95 16.41
C LEU A 31 -2.53 42.78 15.38
N SER A 32 -2.85 42.83 14.09
CA SER A 32 -1.80 43.21 13.14
C SER A 32 -1.35 44.62 13.49
N MET A 33 -0.04 44.92 13.43
CA MET A 33 0.48 46.27 13.70
C MET A 33 -0.28 47.33 12.89
N HIS A 34 -0.75 46.97 11.69
CA HIS A 34 -1.53 47.84 10.81
C HIS A 34 -2.91 48.22 11.40
N ASN A 35 -3.61 47.28 12.05
CA ASN A 35 -4.88 47.54 12.75
C ASN A 35 -4.68 48.44 13.98
N LEU A 36 -3.56 48.27 14.68
CA LEU A 36 -3.22 49.11 15.82
C LEU A 36 -2.92 50.56 15.40
N TYR A 37 -2.14 50.75 14.33
CA TYR A 37 -1.88 52.08 13.76
C TYR A 37 -3.14 52.77 13.23
N THR A 38 -4.09 52.02 12.67
CA THR A 38 -5.38 52.59 12.24
C THR A 38 -6.30 52.96 13.40
N ILE A 39 -6.32 52.16 14.49
CA ILE A 39 -7.05 52.53 15.71
C ILE A 39 -6.43 53.76 16.35
N ILE A 40 -5.10 53.80 16.51
CA ILE A 40 -4.36 54.94 17.04
C ILE A 40 -4.56 56.17 16.15
N GLY A 41 -4.48 56.01 14.83
CA GLY A 41 -4.74 57.06 13.85
C GLY A 41 -6.17 57.57 13.90
N GLY A 42 -7.16 56.70 14.10
CA GLY A 42 -8.57 57.07 14.28
C GLY A 42 -8.82 57.85 15.57
N VAL A 43 -8.17 57.46 16.68
CA VAL A 43 -8.23 58.18 17.96
C VAL A 43 -7.52 59.53 17.88
N LEU A 44 -6.35 59.59 17.25
CA LEU A 44 -5.63 60.85 17.00
C LEU A 44 -6.43 61.76 16.07
N PHE A 45 -7.05 61.22 15.03
CA PHE A 45 -7.92 61.99 14.14
C PHE A 45 -9.15 62.52 14.87
N ALA A 46 -9.80 61.69 15.70
CA ALA A 46 -10.92 62.13 16.52
C ALA A 46 -10.51 63.24 17.52
N TRP A 47 -9.31 63.13 18.09
CA TRP A 47 -8.75 64.12 19.02
C TRP A 47 -8.37 65.44 18.33
N ILE A 48 -7.66 65.38 17.20
CA ILE A 48 -7.35 66.55 16.37
C ILE A 48 -8.65 67.18 15.85
N TYR A 49 -9.62 66.35 15.44
CA TYR A 49 -10.92 66.83 15.03
C TYR A 49 -11.64 67.52 16.18
N THR A 50 -11.62 67.03 17.42
CA THR A 50 -12.26 67.74 18.54
C THR A 50 -11.65 69.12 18.80
N ASP A 51 -10.34 69.29 18.56
CA ASP A 51 -9.65 70.58 18.74
C ASP A 51 -9.89 71.56 17.57
N PHE A 52 -9.96 71.06 16.33
CA PHE A 52 -10.19 71.88 15.12
C PHE A 52 -11.64 71.90 14.62
N ALA A 53 -12.55 71.17 15.28
CA ALA A 53 -13.93 70.99 14.87
C ALA A 53 -14.62 72.35 14.68
N PHE A 54 -14.40 73.28 15.61
CA PHE A 54 -15.03 74.60 15.57
C PHE A 54 -14.60 75.41 14.34
N ASP A 55 -13.32 75.40 13.98
CA ASP A 55 -12.79 76.17 12.85
C ASP A 55 -13.18 75.55 11.50
N CYS A 56 -13.09 74.22 11.38
CA CYS A 56 -13.58 73.52 10.19
C CYS A 56 -15.10 73.70 10.03
N GLN A 57 -15.86 73.70 11.12
CA GLN A 57 -17.32 73.92 11.10
C GLN A 57 -17.66 75.35 10.70
N ALA A 58 -16.98 76.36 11.23
CA ALA A 58 -17.17 77.76 10.85
C ALA A 58 -16.91 77.99 9.35
N TRP A 59 -15.86 77.36 8.81
CA TRP A 59 -15.53 77.44 7.39
C TRP A 59 -16.58 76.75 6.49
N VAL A 60 -17.05 75.56 6.87
CA VAL A 60 -18.10 74.81 6.15
C VAL A 60 -19.44 75.52 6.23
N ALA A 61 -19.82 76.07 7.39
CA ALA A 61 -21.05 76.83 7.57
C ALA A 61 -21.07 78.09 6.69
N GLN A 62 -19.94 78.79 6.56
CA GLN A 62 -19.82 79.97 5.69
C GLN A 62 -19.87 79.65 4.18
N HIS A 63 -19.24 78.57 3.73
CA HIS A 63 -19.02 78.32 2.29
C HIS A 63 -19.94 77.27 1.66
N LEU A 64 -20.33 76.25 2.42
CA LEU A 64 -21.17 75.14 1.93
C LEU A 64 -22.67 75.37 2.22
N ASN A 65 -23.01 75.86 3.41
CA ASN A 65 -24.41 75.92 3.85
C ASN A 65 -25.26 76.81 2.92
N LYS A 66 -24.69 77.91 2.42
CA LYS A 66 -25.35 78.83 1.47
C LYS A 66 -25.65 78.21 0.10
N LYS A 67 -24.80 77.29 -0.39
CA LYS A 67 -25.05 76.52 -1.63
C LYS A 67 -26.01 75.36 -1.41
N MET A 68 -25.95 74.75 -0.23
CA MET A 68 -26.84 73.66 0.16
C MET A 68 -28.27 74.15 0.44
N GLU A 69 -28.46 75.40 0.88
CA GLU A 69 -29.79 75.98 1.11
C GLU A 69 -30.64 76.06 -0.18
N VAL A 70 -30.00 76.37 -1.32
CA VAL A 70 -30.65 76.38 -2.65
C VAL A 70 -31.08 74.97 -3.05
N LEU A 71 -30.20 73.99 -2.88
CA LEU A 71 -30.48 72.57 -3.10
C LEU A 71 -31.58 72.07 -2.16
N CYS A 72 -31.57 72.50 -0.90
CA CYS A 72 -32.58 72.15 0.08
C CYS A 72 -33.95 72.72 -0.29
N ARG A 73 -34.04 73.98 -0.76
CA ARG A 73 -35.30 74.53 -1.28
C ARG A 73 -35.83 73.75 -2.48
N ILE A 74 -34.96 73.33 -3.40
CA ILE A 74 -35.35 72.52 -4.56
C ILE A 74 -35.92 71.17 -4.13
N ILE A 75 -35.26 70.51 -3.17
CA ILE A 75 -35.66 69.20 -2.65
C ILE A 75 -36.94 69.31 -1.81
N SER A 76 -37.10 70.36 -1.00
CA SER A 76 -38.28 70.55 -0.14
C SER A 76 -39.55 70.96 -0.90
N LEU A 77 -39.40 71.53 -2.09
CA LEU A 77 -40.53 71.95 -2.94
C LEU A 77 -40.96 70.88 -3.96
N ASN A 78 -40.18 69.81 -4.15
CA ASN A 78 -40.43 68.79 -5.18
C ASN A 78 -40.37 67.35 -4.64
N ASP A 79 -41.53 66.75 -4.36
CA ASP A 79 -41.65 65.40 -3.81
C ASP A 79 -40.98 64.31 -4.68
N SER A 80 -41.03 64.45 -6.01
CA SER A 80 -40.40 63.50 -6.93
C SER A 80 -38.88 63.44 -6.75
N VAL A 81 -38.24 64.57 -6.44
CA VAL A 81 -36.78 64.64 -6.20
C VAL A 81 -36.44 63.96 -4.87
N ASN A 82 -37.28 64.14 -3.84
CA ASN A 82 -37.15 63.43 -2.56
C ASN A 82 -37.18 61.91 -2.75
N TRP A 83 -38.14 61.38 -3.51
CA TRP A 83 -38.24 59.94 -3.77
C TRP A 83 -37.01 59.37 -4.50
N ILE A 84 -36.46 60.10 -5.47
CA ILE A 84 -35.25 59.70 -6.19
C ILE A 84 -34.05 59.63 -5.24
N VAL A 85 -33.88 60.63 -4.37
CA VAL A 85 -32.78 60.66 -3.39
C VAL A 85 -32.88 59.50 -2.40
N LEU A 86 -34.08 59.19 -1.90
CA LEU A 86 -34.31 58.06 -1.01
C LEU A 86 -33.97 56.71 -1.66
N LEU A 87 -34.42 56.51 -2.91
CA LEU A 87 -34.11 55.30 -3.67
C LEU A 87 -32.60 55.15 -3.93
N LEU A 88 -31.90 56.25 -4.22
CA LEU A 88 -30.45 56.25 -4.41
C LEU A 88 -29.69 55.88 -3.13
N VAL A 89 -30.08 56.42 -1.97
CA VAL A 89 -29.47 56.09 -0.68
C VAL A 89 -29.70 54.62 -0.32
N ALA A 90 -30.93 54.12 -0.49
CA ALA A 90 -31.25 52.72 -0.25
C ALA A 90 -30.47 51.78 -1.19
N TRP A 91 -30.39 52.12 -2.48
CA TRP A 91 -29.67 51.36 -3.49
C TRP A 91 -28.16 51.34 -3.23
N ALA A 92 -27.56 52.48 -2.89
CA ALA A 92 -26.15 52.58 -2.53
C ALA A 92 -25.84 51.75 -1.27
N THR A 93 -26.68 51.85 -0.24
CA THR A 93 -26.54 51.06 1.00
C THR A 93 -26.62 49.56 0.70
N PHE A 94 -27.57 49.14 -0.13
CA PHE A 94 -27.71 47.74 -0.55
C PHE A 94 -26.48 47.24 -1.33
N ILE A 95 -25.95 48.02 -2.28
CA ILE A 95 -24.73 47.66 -3.02
C ILE A 95 -23.54 47.50 -2.08
N ILE A 96 -23.38 48.42 -1.13
CA ILE A 96 -22.28 48.39 -0.16
C ILE A 96 -22.41 47.14 0.73
N CYS A 97 -23.59 46.87 1.32
CA CYS A 97 -23.82 45.67 2.11
C CYS A 97 -23.62 44.38 1.30
N LYS A 98 -24.08 44.34 0.05
CA LYS A 98 -23.89 43.20 -0.86
C LYS A 98 -22.41 42.98 -1.21
N ARG A 99 -21.64 44.04 -1.43
CA ARG A 99 -20.18 43.98 -1.66
C ARG A 99 -19.44 43.55 -0.40
N LEU A 100 -19.80 44.07 0.76
CA LEU A 100 -19.27 43.66 2.06
C LEU A 100 -19.54 42.17 2.34
N GLY A 101 -20.73 41.67 2.02
CA GLY A 101 -21.04 40.25 2.13
C GLY A 101 -20.20 39.35 1.22
N ARG A 102 -19.77 39.84 0.04
CA ARG A 102 -19.01 39.06 -0.96
C ARG A 102 -17.48 39.12 -0.81
N ASN A 103 -16.90 40.28 -0.48
CA ASN A 103 -15.45 40.47 -0.53
C ASN A 103 -14.79 40.22 0.82
N ALA A 104 -13.77 39.38 0.88
CA ALA A 104 -13.10 38.99 2.12
C ALA A 104 -12.20 40.07 2.77
N TYR A 105 -11.95 41.21 2.10
CA TYR A 105 -10.77 42.05 2.36
C TYR A 105 -11.04 43.53 2.73
N TYR A 106 -12.25 43.93 3.09
CA TYR A 106 -12.47 45.31 3.53
C TYR A 106 -11.85 45.53 4.92
N SER A 107 -10.97 46.53 5.05
CA SER A 107 -10.34 46.84 6.34
C SER A 107 -11.32 47.59 7.24
N VAL A 108 -11.47 47.11 8.48
CA VAL A 108 -12.29 47.74 9.53
C VAL A 108 -11.87 49.20 9.73
N GLY A 109 -10.58 49.51 9.54
CA GLY A 109 -10.03 50.87 9.64
C GLY A 109 -10.58 51.84 8.58
N LEU A 110 -10.70 51.44 7.31
CA LEU A 110 -11.23 52.32 6.26
C LEU A 110 -12.73 52.60 6.45
N LEU A 111 -13.46 51.59 6.92
CA LEU A 111 -14.89 51.68 7.19
C LEU A 111 -15.17 52.55 8.42
N MET A 112 -14.39 52.38 9.50
CA MET A 112 -14.45 53.26 10.66
C MET A 112 -14.03 54.68 10.32
N ALA A 113 -13.00 54.89 9.49
CA ALA A 113 -12.60 56.21 9.03
C ALA A 113 -13.71 56.87 8.20
N GLY A 114 -14.32 56.15 7.26
CA GLY A 114 -15.48 56.65 6.49
C GLY A 114 -16.69 56.98 7.37
N CYS A 115 -17.01 56.12 8.33
CA CYS A 115 -18.09 56.37 9.30
C CYS A 115 -17.76 57.53 10.24
N CYS A 116 -16.50 57.69 10.67
CA CYS A 116 -16.04 58.81 11.47
C CYS A 116 -16.13 60.11 10.69
N VAL A 117 -15.70 60.14 9.42
CA VAL A 117 -15.82 61.31 8.54
C VAL A 117 -17.30 61.68 8.33
N LEU A 118 -18.17 60.70 8.06
CA LEU A 118 -19.61 60.96 7.94
C LEU A 118 -20.19 61.44 9.27
N TRP A 119 -19.85 60.81 10.40
CA TRP A 119 -20.29 61.23 11.72
C TRP A 119 -19.84 62.66 12.01
N VAL A 120 -18.57 62.98 11.79
CA VAL A 120 -17.99 64.34 11.84
C VAL A 120 -18.76 65.35 11.00
N LEU A 121 -19.14 64.99 9.77
CA LEU A 121 -19.91 65.86 8.88
C LEU A 121 -21.37 66.06 9.36
N PHE A 122 -21.92 65.13 10.14
CA PHE A 122 -23.35 65.06 10.47
C PHE A 122 -23.71 65.19 11.97
N TYR A 123 -22.72 65.32 12.87
CA TYR A 123 -22.95 65.14 14.32
C TYR A 123 -23.42 66.39 15.10
N LYS A 124 -23.56 67.60 14.53
CA LYS A 124 -24.20 68.72 15.26
C LYS A 124 -25.03 69.71 14.42
N ALA A 125 -25.88 70.44 15.15
CA ALA A 125 -27.21 70.95 14.81
C ALA A 125 -27.31 72.18 13.87
N GLU A 126 -26.31 72.46 13.02
CA GLU A 126 -26.35 73.63 12.11
C GLU A 126 -26.74 73.28 10.65
N TRP A 127 -26.94 72.00 10.37
CA TRP A 127 -27.49 71.54 9.10
C TRP A 127 -29.02 71.45 9.22
N GLN A 128 -29.75 72.23 8.44
CA GLN A 128 -31.19 72.05 8.29
C GLN A 128 -31.46 70.82 7.41
N PHE A 129 -31.73 69.67 8.03
CA PHE A 129 -32.21 68.50 7.30
C PHE A 129 -33.70 68.62 7.05
N ILE A 130 -34.10 68.49 5.80
CA ILE A 130 -35.50 68.42 5.40
C ILE A 130 -36.10 67.14 6.01
N GLU A 131 -37.35 67.21 6.43
CA GLU A 131 -38.09 66.01 6.81
C GLU A 131 -38.42 65.21 5.55
N SER A 132 -38.15 63.91 5.59
CA SER A 132 -38.59 63.02 4.52
C SER A 132 -40.12 63.03 4.46
N PRO A 133 -40.72 63.00 3.25
CA PRO A 133 -42.16 62.80 3.09
C PRO A 133 -42.64 61.44 3.63
N LEU A 134 -41.72 60.49 3.85
CA LEU A 134 -41.99 59.23 4.56
C LEU A 134 -41.88 59.45 6.08
N TRP A 135 -43.05 59.45 6.73
CA TRP A 135 -43.21 59.35 8.19
C TRP A 135 -42.52 60.45 9.02
N SER A 136 -42.30 61.65 8.47
CA SER A 136 -41.63 62.77 9.17
C SER A 136 -40.24 62.41 9.72
N ILE A 137 -39.58 61.42 9.10
CA ILE A 137 -38.24 61.00 9.51
C ILE A 137 -37.23 61.92 8.83
N SER A 138 -36.39 62.60 9.61
CA SER A 138 -35.32 63.43 9.04
C SER A 138 -34.35 62.61 8.18
N TYR A 139 -33.82 63.20 7.10
CA TYR A 139 -32.75 62.56 6.31
C TYR A 139 -31.53 62.16 7.14
N LYS A 140 -31.28 62.85 8.26
CA LYS A 140 -30.28 62.49 9.27
C LYS A 140 -30.52 61.09 9.84
N ALA A 141 -31.76 60.78 10.19
CA ALA A 141 -32.12 59.47 10.74
C ALA A 141 -31.96 58.36 9.70
N ILE A 142 -32.34 58.60 8.44
CA ILE A 142 -32.17 57.63 7.34
C ILE A 142 -30.69 57.33 7.08
N LEU A 143 -29.84 58.36 7.04
CA LEU A 143 -28.40 58.17 6.84
C LEU A 143 -27.77 57.43 8.03
N SER A 144 -28.20 57.74 9.26
CA SER A 144 -27.73 57.03 10.45
C SER A 144 -28.11 55.54 10.43
N ALA A 145 -29.32 55.20 9.96
CA ALA A 145 -29.77 53.83 9.81
C ALA A 145 -28.96 53.07 8.75
N ALA A 146 -28.62 53.74 7.63
CA ALA A 146 -27.76 53.16 6.59
C ALA A 146 -26.35 52.84 7.11
N ILE A 147 -25.75 53.76 7.88
CA ILE A 147 -24.44 53.54 8.51
C ILE A 147 -24.50 52.38 9.51
N ILE A 148 -25.54 52.31 10.34
CA ILE A 148 -25.74 51.21 11.28
C ILE A 148 -25.84 49.88 10.54
N ALA A 149 -26.64 49.80 9.46
CA ALA A 149 -26.81 48.59 8.67
C ALA A 149 -25.49 48.08 8.06
N ILE A 150 -24.64 49.00 7.59
CA ILE A 150 -23.31 48.69 7.08
C ILE A 150 -22.42 48.10 8.19
N ILE A 151 -22.38 48.74 9.37
CA ILE A 151 -21.58 48.30 10.52
C ILE A 151 -22.07 46.93 11.03
N THR A 152 -23.38 46.72 11.15
CA THR A 152 -23.94 45.45 11.64
C THR A 152 -23.66 44.30 10.68
N THR A 153 -23.72 44.53 9.37
CA THR A 153 -23.43 43.51 8.35
C THR A 153 -21.97 43.04 8.46
N ASP A 154 -21.05 43.98 8.70
CA ASP A 154 -19.62 43.68 8.85
C ASP A 154 -19.31 42.93 10.15
N LEU A 155 -19.91 43.35 11.28
CA LEU A 155 -19.81 42.66 12.57
C LEU A 155 -20.32 41.21 12.51
N LEU A 156 -21.49 40.98 11.90
CA LEU A 156 -22.07 39.64 11.73
C LEU A 156 -21.16 38.75 10.89
N LYS A 157 -20.51 39.29 9.87
CA LYS A 157 -19.56 38.55 9.05
C LYS A 157 -18.31 38.15 9.86
N LEU A 158 -17.78 39.06 10.66
CA LEU A 158 -16.64 38.80 11.56
C LEU A 158 -16.95 37.69 12.57
N ILE A 159 -18.16 37.73 13.14
CA ILE A 159 -18.67 36.67 14.03
C ILE A 159 -18.79 35.34 13.29
N CYS A 160 -19.36 35.31 12.08
CA CYS A 160 -19.48 34.10 11.27
C CYS A 160 -18.13 33.49 10.86
N ILE A 161 -17.13 34.31 10.54
CA ILE A 161 -15.76 33.85 10.24
C ILE A 161 -15.14 33.22 11.49
N ASN A 162 -15.22 33.89 12.63
CA ASN A 162 -14.70 33.38 13.89
C ASN A 162 -15.41 32.10 14.33
N ILE A 163 -16.75 32.01 14.18
CA ILE A 163 -17.51 30.79 14.48
C ILE A 163 -17.08 29.65 13.55
N LYS A 164 -16.85 29.90 12.25
CA LYS A 164 -16.32 28.87 11.33
C LYS A 164 -14.91 28.40 11.71
N GLU A 165 -14.05 29.30 12.18
CA GLU A 165 -12.71 28.93 12.65
C GLU A 165 -12.74 28.17 13.99
N TRP A 166 -13.62 28.54 14.91
CA TRP A 166 -13.85 27.85 16.19
C TRP A 166 -14.53 26.49 16.02
N ASN A 167 -15.48 26.40 15.09
CA ASN A 167 -16.17 25.17 14.75
C ASN A 167 -15.45 24.35 13.67
N LYS A 168 -14.17 24.65 13.37
CA LYS A 168 -13.32 23.63 12.73
C LYS A 168 -13.37 22.43 13.66
N PRO A 169 -14.00 21.33 13.26
CA PRO A 169 -14.23 20.27 14.19
C PRO A 169 -12.89 19.75 14.71
N LEU A 170 -12.83 19.47 16.01
CA LEU A 170 -11.82 18.65 16.68
C LEU A 170 -11.81 17.17 16.16
N TYR A 171 -12.28 16.91 14.94
CA TYR A 171 -12.29 15.61 14.25
C TYR A 171 -10.91 15.22 13.67
N ALA A 172 -9.81 15.80 14.15
CA ALA A 172 -8.47 15.59 13.58
C ALA A 172 -7.59 14.59 14.35
N ILE A 173 -8.03 14.03 15.48
CA ILE A 173 -7.17 13.18 16.34
C ILE A 173 -7.64 11.72 16.33
N ASN A 174 -7.74 11.13 15.14
CA ASN A 174 -7.72 9.66 14.85
C ASN A 174 -8.44 9.31 13.53
N LYS A 175 -8.28 10.11 12.47
CA LYS A 175 -8.64 9.60 11.13
C LYS A 175 -7.56 8.64 10.67
N MET A 176 -7.74 7.36 10.96
CA MET A 176 -7.09 6.29 10.19
C MET A 176 -7.68 6.36 8.79
N GLY A 177 -6.85 6.74 7.82
CA GLY A 177 -7.27 6.95 6.43
C GLY A 177 -6.05 7.24 5.56
N TYR A 178 -6.25 7.23 4.24
CA TYR A 178 -5.17 7.51 3.31
C TYR A 178 -4.61 8.92 3.53
N THR A 179 -3.28 9.03 3.58
CA THR A 179 -2.62 10.34 3.57
C THR A 179 -2.84 10.99 2.20
N THR A 180 -3.22 12.26 2.19
CA THR A 180 -3.10 13.09 0.99
C THR A 180 -1.62 13.42 0.78
N ASP A 181 -1.24 13.79 -0.43
CA ASP A 181 0.09 14.34 -0.71
C ASP A 181 0.24 15.78 -0.15
N ASP A 182 -0.51 16.10 0.91
CA ASP A 182 -0.45 17.39 1.56
C ASP A 182 0.93 17.61 2.17
N LEU A 183 1.44 18.79 1.86
CA LEU A 183 2.76 19.29 2.22
C LEU A 183 3.06 19.27 3.72
N ALA A 184 2.03 19.34 4.58
CA ALA A 184 2.17 19.37 6.02
C ALA A 184 2.78 18.06 6.59
N ASN A 185 2.75 16.97 5.81
CA ASN A 185 3.27 15.65 6.18
C ASN A 185 4.50 15.27 5.35
N LEU A 186 5.22 16.25 4.78
CA LEU A 186 6.47 16.00 4.06
C LEU A 186 7.64 16.48 4.90
N ASP A 187 8.51 15.51 5.19
CA ASP A 187 9.74 15.63 5.95
C ASP A 187 10.51 16.91 5.65
N GLU A 188 11.00 17.55 6.70
CA GLU A 188 11.86 18.74 6.64
C GLU A 188 13.25 18.32 6.14
N ASN A 189 13.41 17.94 4.87
CA ASN A 189 14.74 17.76 4.30
C ASN A 189 15.48 19.11 4.36
N ALA A 190 16.27 19.27 5.41
CA ALA A 190 16.92 20.50 5.78
C ALA A 190 17.88 20.97 4.69
N VAL A 191 18.56 20.01 4.02
CA VAL A 191 19.49 20.30 2.92
C VAL A 191 18.76 20.88 1.72
N ARG A 192 17.66 20.26 1.27
CA ARG A 192 16.86 20.77 0.15
C ARG A 192 16.20 22.10 0.49
N ARG A 193 15.76 22.30 1.73
CA ARG A 193 15.25 23.59 2.20
C ARG A 193 16.33 24.67 2.18
N GLN A 194 17.53 24.36 2.67
CA GLN A 194 18.68 25.27 2.64
C GLN A 194 19.11 25.57 1.20
N TYR A 195 19.14 24.56 0.33
CA TYR A 195 19.48 24.72 -1.08
C TYR A 195 18.44 25.57 -1.82
N ALA A 196 17.15 25.32 -1.62
CA ALA A 196 16.07 26.16 -2.13
C ALA A 196 16.23 27.62 -1.69
N ARG A 197 16.58 27.83 -0.41
CA ARG A 197 16.85 29.18 0.12
C ARG A 197 18.04 29.85 -0.56
N GLN A 198 19.15 29.12 -0.75
CA GLN A 198 20.34 29.64 -1.40
C GLN A 198 20.07 30.00 -2.87
N VAL A 199 19.43 29.10 -3.62
CA VAL A 199 19.03 29.32 -5.02
C VAL A 199 18.11 30.53 -5.13
N MET A 200 17.10 30.61 -4.27
CA MET A 200 16.15 31.73 -4.27
C MET A 200 16.84 33.06 -3.92
N THR A 201 17.77 33.07 -2.97
CA THR A 201 18.52 34.28 -2.59
C THR A 201 19.39 34.77 -3.75
N GLN A 202 20.06 33.86 -4.47
CA GLN A 202 20.83 34.20 -5.66
C GLN A 202 19.93 34.73 -6.78
N LEU A 203 18.77 34.12 -6.96
CA LEU A 203 17.79 34.52 -7.96
C LEU A 203 17.27 35.95 -7.72
N LEU A 204 16.95 36.29 -6.46
CA LEU A 204 16.49 37.63 -6.08
C LEU A 204 17.56 38.72 -6.23
N ASN A 205 18.84 38.35 -6.19
CA ASN A 205 19.96 39.26 -6.44
C ASN A 205 20.30 39.43 -7.93
N THR A 206 19.55 38.79 -8.83
CA THR A 206 19.79 38.87 -10.27
C THR A 206 19.22 40.17 -10.84
N ASP A 207 19.99 40.88 -11.68
CA ASP A 207 19.51 42.11 -12.32
C ASP A 207 18.42 41.80 -13.36
N VAL A 208 17.20 42.23 -13.05
CA VAL A 208 16.01 42.10 -13.90
C VAL A 208 15.47 43.45 -14.35
N SER A 209 16.29 44.50 -14.34
CA SER A 209 15.86 45.87 -14.68
C SER A 209 15.49 46.07 -16.16
N ASN A 210 16.02 45.21 -17.05
CA ASN A 210 15.83 45.30 -18.50
C ASN A 210 15.07 44.12 -19.12
N ASN A 211 15.16 42.92 -18.55
CA ASN A 211 14.53 41.72 -19.07
C ASN A 211 14.11 40.83 -17.90
N SER A 212 13.23 39.87 -18.19
CA SER A 212 12.92 38.81 -17.24
C SER A 212 14.08 37.85 -17.10
N TYR A 213 14.13 37.14 -15.98
CA TYR A 213 15.07 36.04 -15.77
C TYR A 213 14.31 34.73 -15.60
N ALA A 214 14.79 33.64 -16.20
CA ALA A 214 14.13 32.34 -16.11
C ALA A 214 15.07 31.26 -15.55
N LEU A 215 14.63 30.64 -14.45
CA LEU A 215 15.30 29.54 -13.76
C LEU A 215 14.50 28.25 -13.97
N ALA A 216 15.16 27.21 -14.45
CA ALA A 216 14.58 25.87 -14.48
C ALA A 216 14.98 25.05 -13.24
N ILE A 217 14.03 24.32 -12.66
CA ILE A 217 14.24 23.29 -11.64
C ILE A 217 14.03 21.92 -12.27
N LEU A 218 15.11 21.18 -12.48
CA LEU A 218 15.11 19.88 -13.15
C LEU A 218 14.94 18.75 -12.14
N GLY A 219 14.03 17.83 -12.40
CA GLY A 219 13.89 16.61 -11.61
C GLY A 219 12.95 15.61 -12.24
N GLU A 220 13.26 14.31 -12.08
CA GLU A 220 12.40 13.24 -12.57
C GLU A 220 11.00 13.32 -11.93
N TRP A 221 10.00 12.71 -12.58
CA TRP A 221 8.66 12.65 -12.01
C TRP A 221 8.66 12.01 -10.60
N GLY A 222 8.07 12.69 -9.62
CA GLY A 222 8.02 12.24 -8.23
C GLY A 222 9.28 12.53 -7.39
N SER A 223 10.27 13.25 -7.94
CA SER A 223 11.51 13.65 -7.24
C SER A 223 11.33 14.75 -6.18
N GLY A 224 10.14 15.35 -6.07
CA GLY A 224 9.82 16.41 -5.10
C GLY A 224 9.97 17.85 -5.61
N LYS A 225 9.85 18.08 -6.91
CA LYS A 225 9.87 19.41 -7.55
C LYS A 225 8.92 20.42 -6.90
N SER A 226 7.64 20.08 -6.79
CA SER A 226 6.63 20.94 -6.17
C SER A 226 6.95 21.24 -4.70
N THR A 227 7.57 20.31 -3.96
CA THR A 227 8.04 20.55 -2.59
C THR A 227 9.20 21.54 -2.56
N PHE A 228 10.15 21.40 -3.48
CA PHE A 228 11.29 22.32 -3.61
C PHE A 228 10.84 23.74 -3.99
N LEU A 229 9.91 23.87 -4.95
CA LEU A 229 9.29 25.16 -5.30
C LEU A 229 8.64 25.82 -4.09
N LYS A 230 7.94 25.04 -3.26
CA LYS A 230 7.34 25.57 -2.04
C LYS A 230 8.38 26.00 -1.00
N TYR A 231 9.52 25.31 -0.89
CA TYR A 231 10.64 25.80 -0.08
C TYR A 231 11.19 27.12 -0.59
N MET A 232 11.29 27.31 -1.91
CA MET A 232 11.69 28.60 -2.50
C MET A 232 10.67 29.70 -2.19
N GLN A 233 9.37 29.40 -2.24
CA GLN A 233 8.30 30.34 -1.89
C GLN A 233 8.30 30.74 -0.40
N GLN A 234 8.75 29.85 0.49
CA GLN A 234 8.77 30.05 1.95
C GLN A 234 9.99 30.82 2.48
N VAL A 235 10.96 31.16 1.62
CA VAL A 235 12.12 31.97 2.01
C VAL A 235 11.71 33.31 2.62
N ASP A 236 10.47 33.74 2.33
CA ASP A 236 9.98 35.09 2.57
C ASP A 236 9.12 35.31 3.84
N ASN A 237 9.19 34.41 4.83
CA ASN A 237 8.35 34.53 6.02
C ASN A 237 8.64 35.74 6.95
N HIS A 238 9.67 36.55 6.67
CA HIS A 238 10.06 37.68 7.53
C HIS A 238 10.33 39.03 6.83
N ASP A 239 10.80 39.06 5.57
CA ASP A 239 11.32 40.30 4.94
C ASP A 239 10.54 40.78 3.69
N GLN A 240 9.53 40.03 3.22
CA GLN A 240 8.74 40.31 2.02
C GLN A 240 9.58 40.66 0.77
N MET A 241 10.65 39.94 0.47
CA MET A 241 11.63 40.27 -0.56
C MET A 241 11.09 40.29 -2.01
N PHE A 242 9.93 39.68 -2.29
CA PHE A 242 9.37 39.62 -3.64
C PHE A 242 7.84 39.46 -3.65
N HIS A 243 7.23 39.63 -4.82
CA HIS A 243 5.81 39.35 -5.03
C HIS A 243 5.62 37.98 -5.69
N LEU A 244 4.93 37.06 -5.02
CA LEU A 244 4.69 35.71 -5.55
C LEU A 244 3.45 35.66 -6.47
N LEU A 245 3.61 35.09 -7.65
CA LEU A 245 2.55 34.63 -8.55
C LEU A 245 2.75 33.15 -8.85
N ALA A 246 1.80 32.29 -8.45
CA ALA A 246 1.82 30.88 -8.81
C ALA A 246 0.90 30.66 -10.01
N PHE A 247 1.45 30.20 -11.13
CA PHE A 247 0.71 29.93 -12.35
C PHE A 247 0.83 28.44 -12.72
N ASN A 248 -0.31 27.75 -12.81
CA ASN A 248 -0.35 26.36 -13.24
C ASN A 248 -0.94 26.25 -14.66
N PRO A 249 -0.13 25.99 -15.69
CA PRO A 249 -0.61 25.88 -17.06
C PRO A 249 -1.45 24.63 -17.29
N TRP A 250 -1.31 23.59 -16.47
CA TRP A 250 -2.15 22.38 -16.56
C TRP A 250 -3.64 22.66 -16.27
N ASP A 251 -3.95 23.75 -15.57
CA ASP A 251 -5.33 24.17 -15.32
C ASP A 251 -5.98 24.87 -16.54
N CYS A 252 -5.23 25.06 -17.63
CA CYS A 252 -5.70 25.72 -18.84
C CYS A 252 -6.20 24.70 -19.88
N LEU A 253 -7.37 24.95 -20.47
CA LEU A 253 -8.01 24.02 -21.41
C LEU A 253 -7.40 24.00 -22.83
N SER A 254 -6.49 24.92 -23.16
CA SER A 254 -5.84 24.99 -24.49
C SER A 254 -4.62 25.93 -24.48
N SER A 255 -3.72 25.79 -25.47
CA SER A 255 -2.58 26.69 -25.68
C SER A 255 -2.98 28.18 -25.75
N LYS A 256 -4.08 28.52 -26.44
CA LYS A 256 -4.58 29.91 -26.52
C LYS A 256 -5.04 30.44 -25.16
N ASN A 257 -5.60 29.56 -24.34
CA ASN A 257 -6.02 29.91 -22.99
C ASN A 257 -4.84 30.12 -22.04
N ILE A 258 -3.70 29.44 -22.25
CA ILE A 258 -2.49 29.60 -21.41
C ILE A 258 -2.04 31.06 -21.40
N VAL A 259 -1.88 31.68 -22.58
CA VAL A 259 -1.44 33.09 -22.70
C VAL A 259 -2.44 34.03 -22.03
N THR A 260 -3.72 33.85 -22.34
CA THR A 260 -4.79 34.71 -21.82
C THR A 260 -4.90 34.62 -20.30
N GLN A 261 -4.86 33.40 -19.74
CA GLN A 261 -4.94 33.16 -18.30
C GLN A 261 -3.69 33.65 -17.57
N PHE A 262 -2.50 33.43 -18.14
CA PHE A 262 -1.26 33.96 -17.59
C PHE A 262 -1.32 35.48 -17.43
N PHE A 263 -1.64 36.21 -18.50
CA PHE A 263 -1.70 37.67 -18.45
C PHE A 263 -2.82 38.18 -17.55
N LYS A 264 -3.95 37.47 -17.48
CA LYS A 264 -5.01 37.80 -16.54
C LYS A 264 -4.53 37.70 -15.08
N GLN A 265 -3.90 36.58 -14.71
CA GLN A 265 -3.39 36.39 -13.34
C GLN A 265 -2.24 37.35 -13.01
N LEU A 266 -1.36 37.62 -13.97
CA LEU A 266 -0.31 38.62 -13.82
C LEU A 266 -0.91 40.01 -13.62
N ASN A 267 -1.95 40.36 -14.39
CA ASN A 267 -2.63 41.65 -14.27
C ASN A 267 -3.35 41.81 -12.93
N GLU A 268 -4.07 40.78 -12.47
CA GLU A 268 -4.67 40.75 -11.13
C GLU A 268 -3.58 41.00 -10.07
N LYS A 269 -2.43 40.32 -10.18
CA LYS A 269 -1.35 40.48 -9.20
C LYS A 269 -0.67 41.84 -9.26
N VAL A 270 -0.41 42.37 -10.44
CA VAL A 270 0.34 43.62 -10.59
C VAL A 270 -0.53 44.86 -10.43
N SER A 271 -1.82 44.80 -10.77
CA SER A 271 -2.74 45.93 -10.53
C SER A 271 -2.91 46.25 -9.04
N GLU A 272 -2.76 45.27 -8.15
CA GLU A 272 -2.67 45.48 -6.69
C GLU A 272 -1.45 46.29 -6.29
N LEU A 273 -0.34 46.17 -7.04
CA LEU A 273 0.95 46.80 -6.75
C LEU A 273 1.09 48.18 -7.42
N TYR A 274 0.62 48.28 -8.67
CA TYR A 274 0.68 49.48 -9.48
C TYR A 274 -0.51 49.57 -10.45
N SER A 275 -1.59 50.20 -9.97
CA SER A 275 -2.87 50.34 -10.69
C SER A 275 -2.77 50.87 -12.14
N PRO A 276 -1.89 51.84 -12.49
CA PRO A 276 -1.79 52.34 -13.86
C PRO A 276 -1.44 51.28 -14.91
N LEU A 277 -0.83 50.16 -14.51
CA LEU A 277 -0.45 49.08 -15.44
C LEU A 277 -1.66 48.27 -15.94
N GLU A 278 -2.78 48.28 -15.21
CA GLU A 278 -3.91 47.38 -15.43
C GLU A 278 -4.42 47.41 -16.89
N LYS A 279 -4.67 48.63 -17.39
CA LYS A 279 -5.20 48.83 -18.75
C LYS A 279 -4.17 48.47 -19.82
N THR A 280 -2.92 48.88 -19.62
CA THR A 280 -1.84 48.69 -20.60
C THR A 280 -1.49 47.20 -20.76
N LEU A 281 -1.41 46.46 -19.65
CA LEU A 281 -1.11 45.03 -19.67
C LEU A 281 -2.23 44.21 -20.31
N MET A 282 -3.51 44.55 -20.02
CA MET A 282 -4.65 43.91 -20.67
C MET A 282 -4.74 44.23 -22.17
N GLN A 283 -4.43 45.46 -22.59
CA GLN A 283 -4.36 45.83 -24.01
C GLN A 283 -3.25 45.06 -24.74
N TYR A 284 -2.08 44.94 -24.11
CA TYR A 284 -0.98 44.13 -24.63
C TYR A 284 -1.39 42.66 -24.81
N ALA A 285 -1.99 42.05 -23.77
CA ALA A 285 -2.46 40.67 -23.81
C ALA A 285 -3.51 40.44 -24.90
N HIS A 286 -4.46 41.38 -25.07
CA HIS A 286 -5.50 41.28 -26.08
C HIS A 286 -4.92 41.27 -27.50
N LEU A 287 -3.98 42.17 -27.81
CA LEU A 287 -3.34 42.20 -29.12
C LEU A 287 -2.57 40.91 -29.41
N LEU A 288 -1.83 40.36 -28.44
CA LEU A 288 -1.14 39.07 -28.62
C LEU A 288 -2.09 37.95 -29.04
N THR A 289 -3.27 37.88 -28.43
CA THR A 289 -4.26 36.83 -28.74
C THR A 289 -4.96 37.02 -30.09
N GLN A 290 -5.00 38.25 -30.63
CA GLN A 290 -5.60 38.57 -31.93
C GLN A 290 -4.68 38.30 -33.12
N VAL A 291 -3.35 38.37 -32.93
CA VAL A 291 -2.39 38.10 -34.01
C VAL A 291 -2.49 36.65 -34.52
N ASP A 292 -2.98 35.71 -33.69
CA ASP A 292 -3.16 34.29 -34.02
C ASP A 292 -4.61 33.92 -34.48
N VAL A 293 -5.41 34.90 -34.95
CA VAL A 293 -6.78 34.70 -35.45
C VAL A 293 -6.87 34.85 -36.97
N ASP A 294 -7.70 34.01 -37.61
CA ASP A 294 -8.04 33.99 -39.04
C ASP A 294 -8.20 35.43 -39.62
N PRO A 295 -7.54 35.76 -40.75
CA PRO A 295 -7.58 37.08 -41.38
C PRO A 295 -8.98 37.69 -41.58
N ARG A 296 -10.03 36.85 -41.67
CA ARG A 296 -11.42 37.30 -41.85
C ARG A 296 -12.03 37.94 -40.60
N VAL A 297 -11.60 37.54 -39.40
CA VAL A 297 -12.07 38.11 -38.12
C VAL A 297 -11.34 39.43 -37.80
N ASN A 298 -10.05 39.51 -38.15
CA ASN A 298 -9.25 40.74 -38.01
C ASN A 298 -9.86 41.94 -38.75
N LYS A 299 -10.55 41.70 -39.87
CA LYS A 299 -11.19 42.77 -40.66
C LYS A 299 -12.43 43.37 -40.00
N TRP A 300 -13.10 42.63 -39.10
CA TRP A 300 -14.30 43.09 -38.40
C TRP A 300 -13.94 43.82 -37.09
N LEU A 301 -12.93 43.35 -36.35
CA LEU A 301 -12.46 44.01 -35.12
C LEU A 301 -11.71 45.33 -35.38
N ASN A 302 -10.89 45.41 -36.43
CA ASN A 302 -10.16 46.63 -36.78
C ASN A 302 -11.08 47.80 -37.20
N LYS A 303 -12.36 47.55 -37.47
CA LYS A 303 -13.34 48.60 -37.75
C LYS A 303 -13.90 49.25 -36.49
N ILE A 304 -13.76 48.62 -35.33
CA ILE A 304 -14.33 49.06 -34.04
C ILE A 304 -13.28 49.79 -33.18
N THR A 305 -11.98 49.59 -33.44
CA THR A 305 -10.86 50.11 -32.61
C THR A 305 -10.12 51.32 -33.23
N SER A 306 -10.78 52.08 -34.09
CA SER A 306 -10.21 53.23 -34.82
C SER A 306 -9.97 54.48 -33.95
N THR A 307 -9.15 54.38 -32.90
CA THR A 307 -8.50 55.54 -32.26
C THR A 307 -7.06 55.17 -31.87
N LYS A 308 -6.07 55.86 -32.48
CA LYS A 308 -4.61 55.73 -32.27
C LYS A 308 -4.14 54.31 -31.90
N THR A 309 -4.00 53.44 -32.88
CA THR A 309 -3.44 52.09 -32.69
C THR A 309 -1.97 52.18 -32.26
N GLN A 310 -1.72 52.08 -30.95
CA GLN A 310 -0.39 51.85 -30.41
C GLN A 310 0.15 50.52 -30.96
N THR A 311 1.42 50.48 -31.34
CA THR A 311 2.04 49.24 -31.81
C THR A 311 2.30 48.28 -30.64
N LEU A 312 2.33 46.96 -30.89
CA LEU A 312 2.64 45.96 -29.85
C LEU A 312 3.98 46.26 -29.14
N SER A 313 4.94 46.82 -29.87
CA SER A 313 6.24 47.27 -29.35
C SER A 313 6.11 48.43 -28.37
N GLU A 314 5.25 49.41 -28.65
CA GLU A 314 4.97 50.54 -27.73
C GLU A 314 4.29 50.07 -26.45
N LEU A 315 3.28 49.21 -26.56
CA LEU A 315 2.62 48.61 -25.40
C LEU A 315 3.60 47.79 -24.57
N LYS A 316 4.46 46.99 -25.21
CA LYS A 316 5.53 46.26 -24.52
C LYS A 316 6.43 47.20 -23.71
N LYS A 317 6.86 48.33 -24.28
CA LYS A 317 7.66 49.35 -23.58
C LYS A 317 6.92 50.01 -22.42
N GLN A 318 5.62 50.27 -22.56
CA GLN A 318 4.82 50.83 -21.47
C GLN A 318 4.63 49.83 -20.33
N VAL A 319 4.37 48.55 -20.65
CA VAL A 319 4.30 47.48 -19.66
C VAL A 319 5.62 47.35 -18.92
N GLN A 320 6.74 47.35 -19.65
CA GLN A 320 8.08 47.34 -19.10
C GLN A 320 8.31 48.49 -18.09
N ALA A 321 7.98 49.72 -18.48
CA ALA A 321 8.14 50.89 -17.62
C ALA A 321 7.27 50.82 -16.36
N GLY A 322 6.04 50.31 -16.48
CA GLY A 322 5.15 50.12 -15.34
C GLY A 322 5.64 49.02 -14.38
N LEU A 323 6.16 47.90 -14.89
CA LEU A 323 6.75 46.84 -14.06
C LEU A 323 8.00 47.31 -13.31
N ASN A 324 8.80 48.20 -13.91
CA ASN A 324 9.95 48.83 -13.24
C ASN A 324 9.57 49.83 -12.14
N CYS A 325 8.30 50.25 -12.05
CA CYS A 325 7.82 51.10 -10.96
C CYS A 325 7.48 50.30 -9.68
N ILE A 326 7.44 48.98 -9.77
CA ILE A 326 7.19 48.09 -8.63
C ILE A 326 8.49 47.92 -7.84
N ASP A 327 8.42 48.08 -6.52
CA ASP A 327 9.59 48.15 -5.64
C ASP A 327 10.37 46.83 -5.55
N ARG A 328 9.75 45.71 -5.90
CA ARG A 328 10.30 44.36 -5.77
C ARG A 328 9.95 43.49 -6.99
N PRO A 329 10.78 42.48 -7.30
CA PRO A 329 10.49 41.59 -8.41
C PRO A 329 9.24 40.75 -8.18
N VAL A 330 8.53 40.45 -9.26
CA VAL A 330 7.43 39.50 -9.30
C VAL A 330 7.99 38.13 -9.69
N VAL A 331 7.99 37.21 -8.74
CA VAL A 331 8.43 35.82 -8.93
C VAL A 331 7.23 34.99 -9.37
N ILE A 332 7.33 34.48 -10.59
CA ILE A 332 6.33 33.66 -11.27
C ILE A 332 6.78 32.21 -11.17
N VAL A 333 6.10 31.44 -10.33
CA VAL A 333 6.34 30.00 -10.22
C VAL A 333 5.42 29.25 -11.16
N ILE A 334 6.01 28.45 -12.05
CA ILE A 334 5.29 27.59 -13.00
C ILE A 334 5.65 26.13 -12.70
N ASP A 335 4.64 25.31 -12.38
CA ASP A 335 4.79 23.88 -12.07
C ASP A 335 3.98 23.02 -13.06
N ASP A 336 4.17 21.71 -13.02
CA ASP A 336 3.41 20.72 -13.80
C ASP A 336 3.44 20.91 -15.34
N ILE A 337 4.46 21.58 -15.89
CA ILE A 337 4.62 21.70 -17.36
C ILE A 337 4.93 20.36 -18.03
N ASP A 338 5.44 19.39 -17.26
CA ASP A 338 5.70 18.00 -17.67
C ASP A 338 4.42 17.15 -17.76
N ARG A 339 3.24 17.76 -17.61
CA ARG A 339 1.93 17.14 -17.93
C ARG A 339 1.34 17.63 -19.24
N LEU A 340 1.78 18.79 -19.72
CA LEU A 340 1.22 19.47 -20.88
C LEU A 340 1.48 18.72 -22.18
N GLU A 341 0.52 18.75 -23.09
CA GLU A 341 0.72 18.25 -24.44
C GLU A 341 1.71 19.13 -25.22
N LYS A 342 2.28 18.59 -26.30
CA LYS A 342 3.31 19.26 -27.11
C LYS A 342 3.01 20.73 -27.44
N ASN A 343 1.79 21.05 -27.91
CA ASN A 343 1.42 22.42 -28.31
C ASN A 343 1.26 23.36 -27.11
N GLU A 344 0.85 22.84 -25.97
CA GLU A 344 0.67 23.60 -24.73
C GLU A 344 2.02 23.91 -24.09
N LEU A 345 2.88 22.89 -24.00
CA LEU A 345 4.25 23.01 -23.56
C LEU A 345 5.01 24.05 -24.39
N PHE A 346 4.90 23.98 -25.73
CA PHE A 346 5.53 24.94 -26.61
C PHE A 346 5.05 26.37 -26.36
N GLU A 347 3.74 26.56 -26.11
CA GLU A 347 3.19 27.88 -25.84
C GLU A 347 3.66 28.43 -24.48
N VAL A 348 3.80 27.60 -23.44
CA VAL A 348 4.41 28.01 -22.17
C VAL A 348 5.86 28.45 -22.36
N LEU A 349 6.66 27.67 -23.10
CA LEU A 349 8.06 27.99 -23.40
C LEU A 349 8.19 29.28 -24.24
N ARG A 350 7.33 29.45 -25.24
CA ARG A 350 7.23 30.68 -26.04
C ARG A 350 6.82 31.87 -25.17
N LEU A 351 5.92 31.65 -24.21
CA LEU A 351 5.46 32.67 -23.29
C LEU A 351 6.60 33.20 -22.43
N ILE A 352 7.33 32.32 -21.77
CA ILE A 352 8.46 32.70 -20.92
C ILE A 352 9.51 33.49 -21.72
N ARG A 353 9.84 33.01 -22.92
CA ARG A 353 10.94 33.57 -23.71
C ARG A 353 10.60 34.88 -24.44
N ASN A 354 9.41 34.96 -25.04
CA ASN A 354 9.09 35.97 -26.05
C ASN A 354 8.00 36.95 -25.60
N THR A 355 6.82 36.43 -25.25
CA THR A 355 5.62 37.26 -25.01
C THR A 355 5.55 37.78 -23.58
N GLY A 356 6.05 37.03 -22.59
CA GLY A 356 6.12 37.38 -21.18
C GLY A 356 7.47 37.94 -20.73
N ASN A 357 8.40 38.22 -21.64
CA ASN A 357 9.72 38.72 -21.27
C ASN A 357 9.69 40.23 -20.97
N PHE A 358 9.55 40.56 -19.68
CA PHE A 358 9.52 41.92 -19.14
C PHE A 358 10.48 42.10 -17.95
N ALA A 359 10.91 43.33 -17.68
CA ALA A 359 11.66 43.64 -16.47
C ALA A 359 10.86 43.37 -15.21
N ASN A 360 11.61 43.22 -14.12
CA ASN A 360 11.12 42.96 -12.79
C ASN A 360 10.34 41.64 -12.65
N LEU A 361 10.39 40.76 -13.67
CA LEU A 361 9.81 39.42 -13.64
C LEU A 361 10.90 38.36 -13.52
N ILE A 362 10.66 37.38 -12.64
CA ILE A 362 11.51 36.22 -12.43
C ILE A 362 10.66 34.96 -12.60
N TYR A 363 10.98 34.12 -13.57
CA TYR A 363 10.33 32.83 -13.78
C TYR A 363 11.08 31.71 -13.06
N VAL A 364 10.36 30.89 -12.29
CA VAL A 364 10.86 29.64 -11.72
C VAL A 364 10.00 28.50 -12.23
N VAL A 365 10.57 27.66 -13.09
CA VAL A 365 9.82 26.63 -13.82
C VAL A 365 10.35 25.25 -13.47
N ALA A 366 9.50 24.34 -13.01
CA ALA A 366 9.92 22.98 -12.66
C ALA A 366 9.41 21.93 -13.66
N TYR A 367 10.30 21.03 -14.11
CA TYR A 367 9.93 19.99 -15.09
C TYR A 367 10.83 18.75 -15.08
N ASP A 368 10.34 17.67 -15.67
CA ASP A 368 11.14 16.51 -16.07
C ASP A 368 11.77 16.74 -17.46
N GLU A 369 13.09 16.86 -17.51
CA GLU A 369 13.83 17.17 -18.75
C GLU A 369 13.57 16.13 -19.85
N ARG A 370 13.50 14.84 -19.50
CA ARG A 370 13.33 13.78 -20.51
C ARG A 370 12.00 13.93 -21.24
N TYR A 371 10.93 14.13 -20.47
CA TYR A 371 9.60 14.33 -21.01
C TYR A 371 9.53 15.58 -21.89
N VAL A 372 10.04 16.72 -21.42
CA VAL A 372 9.99 17.98 -22.17
C VAL A 372 10.78 17.88 -23.47
N VAL A 373 11.97 17.24 -23.46
CA VAL A 373 12.77 17.03 -24.67
C VAL A 373 12.04 16.11 -25.67
N GLU A 374 11.38 15.06 -25.19
CA GLU A 374 10.57 14.17 -26.04
C GLU A 374 9.41 14.93 -26.70
N GLN A 375 8.67 15.75 -25.94
CA GLN A 375 7.57 16.55 -26.49
C GLN A 375 8.07 17.61 -27.51
N LEU A 376 9.24 18.21 -27.28
CA LEU A 376 9.88 19.11 -28.24
C LEU A 376 10.29 18.37 -29.52
N SER A 377 10.81 17.15 -29.40
CA SER A 377 11.11 16.30 -30.56
C SER A 377 9.86 15.98 -31.37
N ASN A 378 8.71 15.73 -30.71
CA ASN A 378 7.41 15.51 -31.35
C ASN A 378 6.85 16.74 -32.09
N LEU A 379 7.45 17.92 -31.90
CA LEU A 379 7.18 19.15 -32.66
C LEU A 379 8.19 19.42 -33.78
N GLY A 380 9.16 18.52 -33.99
CA GLY A 380 10.24 18.71 -34.97
C GLY A 380 11.44 19.49 -34.43
N ILE A 381 11.53 19.74 -33.12
CA ILE A 381 12.70 20.36 -32.48
C ILE A 381 13.65 19.25 -32.01
N TYR A 382 14.53 18.81 -32.91
CA TYR A 382 15.40 17.65 -32.68
C TYR A 382 16.43 17.84 -31.56
N ASN A 383 16.85 19.07 -31.27
CA ASN A 383 17.77 19.36 -30.17
C ASN A 383 17.08 20.14 -29.05
N GLY A 384 16.14 19.46 -28.38
CA GLY A 384 15.32 20.04 -27.31
C GLY A 384 16.15 20.62 -26.14
N ARG A 385 17.29 20.02 -25.79
CA ARG A 385 18.17 20.52 -24.73
C ARG A 385 18.77 21.89 -25.05
N LEU A 386 19.37 22.06 -26.23
CA LEU A 386 19.87 23.36 -26.67
C LEU A 386 18.74 24.39 -26.82
N TYR A 387 17.52 23.96 -27.16
CA TYR A 387 16.37 24.84 -27.18
C TYR A 387 16.03 25.36 -25.78
N LEU A 388 16.03 24.49 -24.76
CA LEU A 388 15.79 24.84 -23.37
C LEU A 388 16.90 25.73 -22.78
N GLU A 389 18.18 25.52 -23.13
CA GLU A 389 19.29 26.39 -22.72
C GLU A 389 19.10 27.85 -23.16
N LYS A 390 18.45 28.07 -24.30
CA LYS A 390 18.13 29.43 -24.78
C LYS A 390 16.95 30.08 -24.06
N ILE A 391 16.16 29.31 -23.30
CA ILE A 391 15.01 29.79 -22.53
C ILE A 391 15.37 29.96 -21.06
N PHE A 392 16.14 29.01 -20.51
CA PHE A 392 16.54 28.95 -19.12
C PHE A 392 18.06 29.13 -19.01
N PRO A 393 18.54 30.38 -18.84
CA PRO A 393 19.96 30.66 -18.63
C PRO A 393 20.57 29.88 -17.46
N THR A 394 19.76 29.63 -16.42
CA THR A 394 20.15 28.78 -15.29
C THR A 394 19.20 27.61 -15.17
N GLN A 395 19.77 26.42 -15.04
CA GLN A 395 19.04 25.18 -14.78
C GLN A 395 19.64 24.50 -13.55
N VAL A 396 18.80 24.29 -12.53
CA VAL A 396 19.19 23.68 -11.26
C VAL A 396 18.58 22.29 -11.19
N ALA A 397 19.43 21.26 -11.20
CA ALA A 397 18.97 19.91 -10.91
C ALA A 397 18.74 19.73 -9.41
N LEU A 398 17.62 19.12 -9.04
CA LEU A 398 17.35 18.78 -7.65
C LEU A 398 18.44 17.84 -7.11
N PRO A 399 18.95 18.09 -5.89
CA PRO A 399 19.87 17.16 -5.23
C PRO A 399 19.25 15.76 -5.14
N ARG A 400 20.08 14.73 -5.34
CA ARG A 400 19.64 13.33 -5.14
C ARG A 400 19.19 13.15 -3.68
N MET A 401 18.14 12.37 -3.51
CA MET A 401 17.62 12.00 -2.20
C MET A 401 18.48 10.92 -1.58
N ASP A 402 18.73 10.99 -0.27
CA ASP A 402 19.26 9.83 0.43
C ASP A 402 18.17 8.76 0.55
N SER A 403 18.57 7.52 0.29
CA SER A 403 17.69 6.36 0.41
C SER A 403 17.16 6.16 1.83
N SER A 404 17.89 6.63 2.85
CA SER A 404 17.45 6.56 4.25
C SER A 404 16.31 7.54 4.52
N GLU A 405 16.37 8.76 4.01
CA GLU A 405 15.26 9.72 4.13
C GLU A 405 13.98 9.21 3.46
N ILE A 406 14.10 8.57 2.28
CA ILE A 406 12.93 8.00 1.60
C ILE A 406 12.34 6.84 2.43
N TYR A 407 13.21 6.03 3.02
CA TYR A 407 12.82 4.95 3.92
C TYR A 407 12.13 5.47 5.18
N ASP A 408 12.61 6.57 5.76
CA ASP A 408 11.99 7.20 6.94
C ASP A 408 10.58 7.73 6.63
N VAL A 409 10.40 8.36 5.46
CA VAL A 409 9.07 8.77 4.98
C VAL A 409 8.15 7.57 4.74
N PHE A 410 8.66 6.49 4.15
CA PHE A 410 7.90 5.25 4.03
C PHE A 410 7.44 4.75 5.41
N MET A 411 8.33 4.74 6.40
CA MET A 411 7.98 4.29 7.75
C MET A 411 6.98 5.20 8.46
N ALA A 412 7.09 6.51 8.28
CA ALA A 412 6.14 7.47 8.81
C ALA A 412 4.73 7.25 8.23
N ASP A 413 4.62 7.11 6.91
CA ASP A 413 3.33 6.89 6.23
C ASP A 413 2.71 5.52 6.60
N VAL A 414 3.52 4.46 6.76
CA VAL A 414 3.02 3.14 7.23
C VAL A 414 2.44 3.25 8.64
N ARG A 415 3.13 3.92 9.56
CA ARG A 415 2.65 4.14 10.94
C ARG A 415 1.35 4.93 10.99
N GLN A 416 1.17 5.87 10.07
CA GLN A 416 -0.07 6.65 9.99
C GLN A 416 -1.24 5.84 9.40
N THR A 417 -0.95 4.90 8.50
CA THR A 417 -1.99 4.12 7.80
C THR A 417 -2.50 2.95 8.65
N VAL A 418 -1.63 2.28 9.40
CA VAL A 418 -2.01 1.08 10.17
C VAL A 418 -2.24 1.42 11.65
N GLY A 419 -3.48 1.25 12.13
CA GLY A 419 -3.94 1.70 13.45
C GLY A 419 -3.25 1.11 14.69
N ASN A 420 -2.55 -0.03 14.55
CA ASN A 420 -1.86 -0.69 15.67
C ASN A 420 -0.37 -0.35 15.69
N LEU A 421 -0.04 0.84 16.21
CA LEU A 421 1.34 1.36 16.25
C LEU A 421 2.33 0.45 16.98
N LYS A 422 1.91 -0.21 18.08
CA LYS A 422 2.79 -1.13 18.83
C LYS A 422 3.16 -2.34 17.99
N PHE A 423 2.16 -2.97 17.37
CA PHE A 423 2.37 -4.10 16.49
C PHE A 423 3.26 -3.70 15.30
N ILE A 424 2.94 -2.58 14.65
CA ILE A 424 3.68 -2.10 13.48
C ILE A 424 5.13 -1.79 13.80
N ASN A 425 5.40 -1.05 14.88
CA ASN A 425 6.79 -0.78 15.28
C ASN A 425 7.55 -2.08 15.54
N SER A 426 6.95 -3.04 16.27
CA SER A 426 7.62 -4.33 16.49
C SER A 426 7.93 -5.09 15.20
N CYS A 427 7.06 -5.00 14.19
CA CYS A 427 7.29 -5.61 12.88
C CYS A 427 8.37 -4.88 12.08
N LEU A 428 8.33 -3.54 12.05
CA LEU A 428 9.31 -2.73 11.33
C LEU A 428 10.72 -2.89 11.94
N ASP A 429 10.81 -2.94 13.26
CA ASP A 429 12.07 -3.15 13.99
C ASP A 429 12.65 -4.55 13.74
N SER A 430 11.80 -5.52 13.34
CA SER A 430 12.22 -6.90 13.03
C SER A 430 12.74 -7.10 11.60
N LEU A 431 12.71 -6.07 10.75
CA LEU A 431 13.17 -6.17 9.36
C LEU A 431 14.69 -6.41 9.29
N SER A 432 15.10 -7.41 8.51
CA SER A 432 16.52 -7.70 8.29
C SER A 432 17.21 -6.56 7.53
N LYS A 433 18.53 -6.39 7.69
CA LYS A 433 19.30 -5.37 6.93
C LYS A 433 19.12 -5.51 5.41
N GLU A 434 18.96 -6.74 4.94
CA GLU A 434 18.74 -7.07 3.53
C GLU A 434 17.34 -6.64 3.06
N GLN A 435 16.29 -6.89 3.86
CA GLN A 435 14.93 -6.39 3.59
C GLN A 435 14.86 -4.86 3.57
N GLN A 436 15.57 -4.19 4.49
CA GLN A 436 15.69 -2.74 4.48
C GLN A 436 16.39 -2.25 3.21
N ALA A 437 17.44 -2.94 2.77
CA ALA A 437 18.13 -2.63 1.52
C ALA A 437 17.23 -2.82 0.29
N PHE A 438 16.36 -3.84 0.28
CA PHE A 438 15.39 -4.03 -0.80
C PHE A 438 14.40 -2.88 -0.88
N LEU A 439 13.85 -2.44 0.26
CA LEU A 439 12.96 -1.27 0.32
C LEU A 439 13.66 -0.01 -0.16
N LYS A 440 14.90 0.25 0.29
CA LYS A 440 15.70 1.40 -0.15
C LYS A 440 16.00 1.38 -1.66
N ARG A 441 16.23 0.21 -2.25
CA ARG A 441 16.46 0.04 -3.70
C ARG A 441 15.18 0.14 -4.53
N GLY A 442 14.05 -0.35 -4.01
CA GLY A 442 12.77 -0.34 -4.71
C GLY A 442 12.04 1.00 -4.64
N LEU A 443 12.12 1.68 -3.50
CA LEU A 443 11.43 2.94 -3.20
C LEU A 443 12.37 4.13 -3.47
N VAL A 444 12.64 4.38 -4.74
CA VAL A 444 13.62 5.42 -5.18
C VAL A 444 13.11 6.87 -5.09
N SER A 445 11.86 7.10 -4.70
CA SER A 445 11.31 8.45 -4.55
C SER A 445 10.26 8.53 -3.44
N PHE A 446 10.03 9.72 -2.91
CA PHE A 446 8.98 9.97 -1.90
C PHE A 446 7.61 9.51 -2.39
N ARG A 447 7.27 9.77 -3.66
CA ARG A 447 5.99 9.33 -4.21
C ARG A 447 5.87 7.81 -4.19
N LYS A 448 6.92 7.09 -4.62
CA LYS A 448 6.91 5.62 -4.58
C LYS A 448 6.79 5.10 -3.14
N ALA A 449 7.54 5.69 -2.22
CA ALA A 449 7.47 5.36 -0.79
C ALA A 449 6.06 5.55 -0.22
N LYS A 450 5.45 6.73 -0.42
CA LYS A 450 4.09 7.01 0.06
C LYS A 450 3.04 6.12 -0.59
N HIS A 451 3.12 5.92 -1.90
CA HIS A 451 2.20 5.03 -2.62
C HIS A 451 2.29 3.60 -2.10
N PHE A 452 3.51 3.07 -1.97
CA PHE A 452 3.74 1.73 -1.46
C PHE A 452 3.30 1.59 0.01
N ALA A 453 3.59 2.58 0.87
CA ALA A 453 3.13 2.61 2.26
C ALA A 453 1.61 2.51 2.37
N ARG A 454 0.87 3.26 1.52
CA ARG A 454 -0.60 3.22 1.48
C ARG A 454 -1.11 1.86 1.03
N GLN A 455 -0.56 1.31 -0.07
CA GLN A 455 -0.91 -0.02 -0.56
C GLN A 455 -0.67 -1.11 0.51
N PHE A 456 0.53 -1.14 1.05
CA PHE A 456 0.91 -2.07 2.11
C PHE A 456 0.04 -1.90 3.35
N GLY A 457 -0.20 -0.65 3.78
CA GLY A 457 -1.02 -0.35 4.95
C GLY A 457 -2.46 -0.85 4.83
N THR A 458 -3.05 -0.80 3.64
CA THR A 458 -4.38 -1.38 3.36
C THR A 458 -4.36 -2.90 3.51
N SER A 459 -3.43 -3.59 2.84
CA SER A 459 -3.30 -5.05 2.92
C SER A 459 -3.03 -5.52 4.35
N ALA A 460 -2.12 -4.85 5.06
CA ALA A 460 -1.76 -5.17 6.43
C ALA A 460 -2.92 -4.96 7.40
N SER A 461 -3.65 -3.84 7.28
CA SER A 461 -4.80 -3.56 8.15
C SER A 461 -5.90 -4.61 7.98
N PHE A 462 -6.21 -4.97 6.74
CA PHE A 462 -7.21 -6.00 6.43
C PHE A 462 -6.82 -7.37 7.01
N LEU A 463 -5.58 -7.80 6.78
CA LEU A 463 -5.08 -9.08 7.29
C LEU A 463 -5.03 -9.13 8.82
N LEU A 464 -4.68 -8.02 9.48
CA LEU A 464 -4.69 -7.93 10.94
C LEU A 464 -6.09 -8.10 11.52
N GLU A 465 -7.10 -7.51 10.89
CA GLU A 465 -8.49 -7.62 11.32
C GLU A 465 -9.04 -9.04 11.10
N HIS A 466 -8.72 -9.68 9.97
CA HIS A 466 -9.34 -10.95 9.56
C HIS A 466 -8.60 -12.20 10.02
N LEU A 467 -7.26 -12.18 10.02
CA LEU A 467 -6.43 -13.34 10.40
C LEU A 467 -5.76 -13.18 11.77
N GLY A 468 -5.73 -11.96 12.31
CA GLY A 468 -5.02 -11.64 13.54
C GLY A 468 -3.48 -11.68 13.38
N PRO A 469 -2.73 -11.28 14.43
CA PRO A 469 -1.27 -11.15 14.38
C PRO A 469 -0.52 -12.49 14.26
N LYS A 470 -1.20 -13.62 14.48
CA LYS A 470 -0.62 -14.98 14.35
C LYS A 470 -0.94 -15.63 13.01
N GLY A 471 -1.88 -15.11 12.23
CA GLY A 471 -2.30 -15.74 10.97
C GLY A 471 -1.37 -15.47 9.79
N PHE A 472 -0.51 -14.45 9.90
CA PHE A 472 0.50 -14.09 8.90
C PHE A 472 1.68 -13.38 9.58
N ARG A 473 2.81 -13.29 8.88
CA ARG A 473 4.01 -12.57 9.28
C ARG A 473 4.12 -11.28 8.47
N MET A 474 4.18 -10.15 9.16
CA MET A 474 4.16 -8.83 8.50
C MET A 474 5.38 -8.61 7.59
N PRO A 475 6.64 -8.87 8.01
CA PRO A 475 7.80 -8.77 7.11
C PRO A 475 7.61 -9.52 5.78
N ASP A 476 7.04 -10.72 5.84
CA ASP A 476 6.78 -11.53 4.65
C ASP A 476 5.72 -10.87 3.75
N LEU A 477 4.63 -10.34 4.33
CA LEU A 477 3.62 -9.56 3.60
C LEU A 477 4.22 -8.32 2.95
N LEU A 478 5.09 -7.60 3.66
CA LEU A 478 5.73 -6.39 3.15
C LEU A 478 6.59 -6.69 1.91
N MET A 479 7.35 -7.79 1.93
CA MET A 479 8.15 -8.20 0.78
C MET A 479 7.28 -8.74 -0.37
N MET A 480 6.19 -9.47 -0.08
CA MET A 480 5.24 -9.91 -1.11
C MET A 480 4.54 -8.72 -1.80
N GLU A 481 4.11 -7.72 -1.04
CA GLU A 481 3.57 -6.48 -1.59
C GLU A 481 4.63 -5.68 -2.35
N LEU A 482 5.91 -5.72 -1.92
CA LEU A 482 7.00 -5.10 -2.66
C LEU A 482 7.20 -5.77 -4.02
N ILE A 483 7.13 -7.10 -4.11
CA ILE A 483 7.14 -7.82 -5.39
C ILE A 483 5.96 -7.36 -6.25
N ARG A 484 4.74 -7.34 -5.70
CA ARG A 484 3.54 -6.86 -6.41
C ARG A 484 3.68 -5.44 -6.93
N TYR A 485 4.31 -4.56 -6.16
CA TYR A 485 4.53 -3.16 -6.53
C TYR A 485 5.60 -2.98 -7.61
N LEU A 486 6.67 -3.78 -7.57
CA LEU A 486 7.80 -3.67 -8.51
C LEU A 486 7.59 -4.43 -9.81
N SER A 487 6.96 -5.59 -9.76
CA SER A 487 6.67 -6.46 -10.91
C SER A 487 5.30 -7.14 -10.71
N PRO A 488 4.21 -6.49 -11.14
CA PRO A 488 2.87 -7.06 -11.10
C PRO A 488 2.79 -8.39 -11.86
N SER A 489 3.55 -8.55 -12.95
CA SER A 489 3.53 -9.76 -13.78
C SER A 489 4.16 -10.97 -13.08
N VAL A 490 5.30 -10.78 -12.39
CA VAL A 490 5.89 -11.84 -11.54
C VAL A 490 4.93 -12.21 -10.43
N TYR A 491 4.29 -11.22 -9.78
CA TYR A 491 3.31 -11.47 -8.73
C TYR A 491 2.09 -12.27 -9.22
N GLU A 492 1.63 -12.01 -10.45
CA GLU A 492 0.59 -12.82 -11.09
C GLU A 492 1.07 -14.26 -11.32
N GLY A 493 2.31 -14.45 -11.78
CA GLY A 493 2.92 -15.78 -11.89
C GLY A 493 2.95 -16.54 -10.56
N LEU A 494 3.32 -15.87 -9.46
CA LEU A 494 3.30 -16.41 -8.10
C LEU A 494 1.88 -16.83 -7.65
N THR A 495 0.86 -16.14 -8.16
CA THR A 495 -0.54 -16.38 -7.78
C THR A 495 -1.17 -17.50 -8.60
N ASN A 496 -0.94 -17.53 -9.91
CA ASN A 496 -1.60 -18.44 -10.84
C ASN A 496 -0.99 -19.86 -10.82
N ASP A 497 0.35 -19.96 -10.78
CA ASP A 497 1.02 -21.25 -10.80
C ASP A 497 2.36 -21.21 -10.02
N PRO A 498 2.30 -21.28 -8.67
CA PRO A 498 3.50 -21.20 -7.84
C PRO A 498 4.51 -22.32 -8.14
N ASN A 499 4.06 -23.46 -8.67
CA ASN A 499 4.93 -24.61 -8.98
C ASN A 499 5.86 -24.36 -10.18
N LYS A 500 5.61 -23.32 -10.99
CA LYS A 500 6.58 -22.90 -12.02
C LYS A 500 7.83 -22.29 -11.39
N ILE A 501 7.65 -21.52 -10.32
CA ILE A 501 8.69 -20.72 -9.66
C ILE A 501 9.32 -21.46 -8.47
N PHE A 502 8.54 -22.29 -7.77
CA PHE A 502 8.96 -22.97 -6.55
C PHE A 502 8.95 -24.50 -6.67
N ASP A 503 9.83 -25.13 -5.89
CA ASP A 503 9.74 -26.53 -5.51
C ASP A 503 9.11 -26.66 -4.12
N ALA A 504 8.23 -27.64 -3.91
CA ALA A 504 7.71 -27.98 -2.59
C ALA A 504 8.60 -29.04 -1.92
N LYS A 505 9.28 -28.69 -0.83
CA LYS A 505 10.18 -29.58 -0.08
C LYS A 505 9.70 -29.78 1.34
N ILE A 506 9.83 -31.00 1.87
CA ILE A 506 9.54 -31.28 3.28
C ILE A 506 10.77 -30.93 4.10
N LEU A 507 10.69 -29.85 4.87
CA LEU A 507 11.76 -29.33 5.71
C LEU A 507 11.27 -29.15 7.15
N GLY A 508 12.20 -29.12 8.11
CA GLY A 508 11.93 -28.96 9.53
C GLY A 508 12.71 -29.91 10.43
N LYS A 509 12.75 -29.61 11.73
CA LYS A 509 13.36 -30.48 12.75
C LYS A 509 12.34 -31.37 13.46
N GLY A 510 12.77 -32.58 13.80
CA GLY A 510 11.97 -33.55 14.54
C GLY A 510 10.63 -33.85 13.87
N ASN A 511 9.54 -33.59 14.60
CA ASN A 511 8.17 -33.94 14.20
C ASN A 511 7.40 -32.79 13.52
N CYS A 512 7.99 -31.59 13.44
CA CYS A 512 7.40 -30.41 12.80
C CYS A 512 7.75 -30.28 11.30
N LYS A 513 8.10 -31.38 10.64
CA LYS A 513 8.43 -31.39 9.21
C LYS A 513 7.18 -31.09 8.38
N ARG A 514 7.23 -30.04 7.58
CA ARG A 514 6.11 -29.49 6.80
C ARG A 514 6.54 -29.11 5.39
N PHE A 515 5.58 -28.90 4.50
CA PHE A 515 5.88 -28.48 3.14
C PHE A 515 6.27 -26.99 3.08
N GLN A 516 7.45 -26.72 2.53
CA GLN A 516 7.96 -25.37 2.27
C GLN A 516 8.13 -25.17 0.77
N TYR A 517 7.70 -24.02 0.27
CA TYR A 517 8.10 -23.53 -1.05
C TYR A 517 9.53 -23.01 -1.00
N VAL A 518 10.35 -23.47 -1.94
CA VAL A 518 11.74 -23.06 -2.13
C VAL A 518 11.93 -22.61 -3.58
N VAL A 519 12.60 -21.50 -3.81
CA VAL A 519 12.87 -20.99 -5.16
C VAL A 519 13.69 -22.00 -5.96
N LYS A 520 13.30 -22.25 -7.21
CA LYS A 520 14.07 -23.09 -8.14
C LYS A 520 15.40 -22.43 -8.52
N ASP A 521 16.42 -23.25 -8.71
CA ASP A 521 17.80 -22.78 -8.99
C ASP A 521 17.89 -21.89 -10.24
N ASN A 522 17.12 -22.20 -11.30
CA ASN A 522 17.09 -21.44 -12.56
C ASN A 522 16.00 -20.35 -12.60
N ILE A 523 15.75 -19.65 -11.49
CA ILE A 523 14.70 -18.61 -11.43
C ILE A 523 14.89 -17.49 -12.46
N GLU A 524 16.13 -17.12 -12.76
CA GLU A 524 16.46 -16.09 -13.75
C GLU A 524 16.06 -16.52 -15.17
N GLY A 525 16.29 -17.79 -15.53
CA GLY A 525 15.83 -18.37 -16.79
C GLY A 525 14.31 -18.46 -16.86
N ILE A 526 13.67 -18.93 -15.78
CA ILE A 526 12.21 -19.05 -15.68
C ILE A 526 11.53 -17.69 -15.88
N ILE A 527 12.01 -16.64 -15.22
CA ILE A 527 11.43 -15.29 -15.36
C ILE A 527 11.58 -14.76 -16.79
N LYS A 528 12.71 -15.04 -17.46
CA LYS A 528 12.91 -14.68 -18.87
C LYS A 528 11.96 -15.45 -19.79
N GLU A 529 11.79 -16.75 -19.57
CA GLU A 529 10.88 -17.62 -20.34
C GLU A 529 9.41 -17.21 -20.19
N LEU A 530 9.02 -16.72 -19.01
CA LEU A 530 7.67 -16.23 -18.74
C LEU A 530 7.36 -14.88 -19.40
N GLY A 531 8.37 -14.19 -19.95
CA GLY A 531 8.17 -12.98 -20.76
C GLY A 531 7.69 -11.77 -19.98
N PHE A 532 8.07 -11.64 -18.70
CA PHE A 532 7.67 -10.52 -17.86
C PHE A 532 8.30 -9.19 -18.33
N GLU A 533 7.45 -8.24 -18.76
CA GLU A 533 7.86 -6.95 -19.33
C GLU A 533 8.07 -5.87 -18.25
N GLU A 534 9.22 -5.86 -17.59
CA GLU A 534 9.61 -4.76 -16.68
C GLU A 534 11.06 -4.30 -16.88
N LYS A 535 11.44 -3.20 -16.21
CA LYS A 535 12.84 -2.76 -16.14
C LYS A 535 13.70 -3.86 -15.53
N GLN A 536 14.80 -4.20 -16.19
CA GLN A 536 15.78 -5.21 -15.76
C GLN A 536 16.19 -5.08 -14.28
N THR A 537 16.42 -3.85 -13.80
CA THR A 537 16.78 -3.58 -12.39
C THR A 537 15.67 -3.92 -11.39
N SER A 538 14.40 -3.85 -11.81
CA SER A 538 13.24 -4.24 -10.99
C SER A 538 13.13 -5.76 -10.90
N ILE A 539 13.36 -6.45 -12.02
CA ILE A 539 13.38 -7.92 -12.06
C ILE A 539 14.51 -8.47 -11.18
N GLU A 540 15.72 -7.94 -11.26
CA GLU A 540 16.85 -8.35 -10.42
C GLU A 540 16.57 -8.17 -8.93
N LEU A 541 15.92 -7.06 -8.56
CA LEU A 541 15.50 -6.82 -7.18
C LEU A 541 14.42 -7.81 -6.75
N VAL A 542 13.42 -8.09 -7.58
CA VAL A 542 12.36 -9.08 -7.32
C VAL A 542 12.94 -10.47 -7.11
N ILE A 543 13.91 -10.89 -7.94
CA ILE A 543 14.61 -12.17 -7.79
C ILE A 543 15.35 -12.23 -6.45
N SER A 544 16.00 -11.12 -6.06
CA SER A 544 16.69 -11.03 -4.76
C SER A 544 15.72 -11.17 -3.59
N VAL A 545 14.57 -10.49 -3.67
CA VAL A 545 13.49 -10.59 -2.66
C VAL A 545 12.92 -12.00 -2.59
N LEU A 546 12.70 -12.67 -3.73
CA LEU A 546 12.23 -14.05 -3.78
C LEU A 546 13.22 -15.02 -3.14
N LYS A 547 14.52 -14.90 -3.47
CA LYS A 547 15.58 -15.74 -2.90
C LYS A 547 15.70 -15.56 -1.38
N ASP A 548 15.51 -14.34 -0.85
CA ASP A 548 15.46 -14.08 0.60
C ASP A 548 14.19 -14.67 1.23
N LEU A 549 13.02 -14.34 0.68
CA LEU A 549 11.72 -14.76 1.19
C LEU A 549 11.52 -16.27 1.24
N PHE A 550 12.06 -17.01 0.29
CA PHE A 550 11.87 -18.46 0.11
C PHE A 550 13.19 -19.24 0.25
N ARG A 551 14.14 -18.68 1.01
CA ARG A 551 15.34 -19.40 1.44
C ARG A 551 14.94 -20.60 2.31
N PRO A 552 15.48 -21.80 2.07
CA PRO A 552 15.16 -22.96 2.89
C PRO A 552 15.72 -22.80 4.31
N TRP A 553 14.87 -23.02 5.31
CA TRP A 553 15.25 -22.99 6.73
C TRP A 553 14.71 -24.22 7.47
N GLU A 554 15.51 -24.75 8.39
CA GLU A 554 15.09 -25.86 9.26
C GLU A 554 14.17 -25.41 10.39
N GLU A 555 14.27 -24.15 10.81
CA GLU A 555 13.49 -23.55 11.88
C GLU A 555 12.77 -22.30 11.39
N LEU A 556 11.45 -22.38 11.40
CA LEU A 556 10.54 -21.42 10.80
C LEU A 556 9.35 -21.24 11.75
N GLY A 557 8.95 -19.99 11.99
CA GLY A 557 7.71 -19.66 12.70
C GLY A 557 6.45 -20.03 11.91
N ASN A 558 5.37 -20.36 12.61
CA ASN A 558 4.17 -20.96 12.00
C ASN A 558 3.46 -20.11 10.95
N SER A 559 3.70 -18.80 10.93
CA SER A 559 2.95 -17.84 10.10
C SER A 559 3.68 -17.45 8.81
N GLN A 560 4.88 -17.96 8.54
CA GLN A 560 5.69 -17.51 7.40
C GLN A 560 5.11 -17.90 6.04
N VAL A 561 5.38 -17.08 5.03
CA VAL A 561 4.87 -17.26 3.66
C VAL A 561 5.41 -18.52 2.97
N GLN A 562 6.57 -19.01 3.41
CA GLN A 562 7.22 -20.19 2.85
C GLN A 562 6.40 -21.47 3.04
N TRP A 563 5.59 -21.55 4.10
CA TRP A 563 4.76 -22.72 4.35
C TRP A 563 3.66 -22.84 3.29
N VAL A 564 3.54 -23.99 2.64
CA VAL A 564 2.59 -24.20 1.54
C VAL A 564 1.15 -23.93 2.00
N ASP A 565 0.77 -24.31 3.21
CA ASP A 565 -0.55 -24.03 3.79
C ASP A 565 -0.78 -22.53 4.10
N LYS A 566 0.26 -21.76 4.45
CA LYS A 566 0.14 -20.31 4.73
C LYS A 566 0.34 -19.42 3.50
N TYR A 567 1.03 -19.89 2.46
CA TYR A 567 1.38 -19.12 1.26
C TYR A 567 0.21 -18.31 0.68
N HIS A 568 -0.91 -18.98 0.41
CA HIS A 568 -2.09 -18.34 -0.17
C HIS A 568 -2.78 -17.34 0.77
N ASN A 569 -2.52 -17.34 2.08
CA ASN A 569 -3.08 -16.33 2.99
C ASN A 569 -2.60 -14.92 2.61
N TYR A 570 -1.37 -14.82 2.11
CA TYR A 570 -0.77 -13.56 1.68
C TYR A 570 -1.33 -13.06 0.34
N LEU A 571 -1.78 -13.98 -0.51
CA LEU A 571 -2.26 -13.68 -1.86
C LEU A 571 -3.77 -13.45 -1.90
N CYS A 572 -4.54 -14.25 -1.16
CA CYS A 572 -6.00 -14.19 -1.10
C CYS A 572 -6.51 -13.30 0.04
N PHE A 573 -5.61 -12.72 0.84
CA PHE A 573 -5.92 -12.01 2.08
C PHE A 573 -6.81 -12.80 3.05
N GLY A 574 -6.66 -14.12 3.08
CA GLY A 574 -7.52 -15.00 3.86
C GLY A 574 -7.23 -16.46 3.60
N ILE A 575 -7.89 -17.34 4.34
CA ILE A 575 -7.70 -18.79 4.19
C ILE A 575 -8.53 -19.27 2.99
N PRO A 576 -7.92 -19.83 1.94
CA PRO A 576 -8.64 -20.39 0.80
C PRO A 576 -9.64 -21.47 1.21
N ARG A 577 -10.77 -21.56 0.49
CA ARG A 577 -11.84 -22.53 0.82
C ARG A 577 -11.38 -23.99 0.75
N ASN A 578 -10.43 -24.29 -0.13
CA ASN A 578 -9.82 -25.62 -0.28
C ASN A 578 -8.71 -25.89 0.74
N LYS A 579 -8.43 -25.00 1.69
CA LYS A 579 -7.51 -25.28 2.80
C LYS A 579 -8.28 -25.55 4.10
N VAL A 580 -7.65 -26.29 5.00
CA VAL A 580 -8.19 -26.52 6.35
C VAL A 580 -7.63 -25.45 7.27
N SER A 581 -8.53 -24.69 7.92
CA SER A 581 -8.14 -23.67 8.91
C SER A 581 -7.86 -24.29 10.27
N ASP A 582 -7.07 -23.61 11.09
CA ASP A 582 -6.76 -24.03 12.47
C ASP A 582 -8.06 -24.20 13.30
N LEU A 583 -9.06 -23.34 13.08
CA LEU A 583 -10.37 -23.42 13.73
C LEU A 583 -11.18 -24.62 13.23
N GLU A 584 -11.19 -24.88 11.91
CA GLU A 584 -11.87 -26.03 11.31
C GLU A 584 -11.27 -27.35 11.82
N PHE A 585 -9.94 -27.42 11.91
CA PHE A 585 -9.22 -28.58 12.45
C PHE A 585 -9.51 -28.77 13.95
N ALA A 586 -9.41 -27.71 14.76
CA ALA A 586 -9.71 -27.77 16.19
C ALA A 586 -11.17 -28.17 16.46
N SER A 587 -12.11 -27.63 15.69
CA SER A 587 -13.53 -27.97 15.80
C SER A 587 -13.79 -29.44 15.47
N MET A 588 -13.08 -29.98 14.46
CA MET A 588 -13.15 -31.40 14.12
C MET A 588 -12.65 -32.28 15.27
N LEU A 589 -11.56 -31.90 15.95
CA LEU A 589 -11.04 -32.64 17.10
C LEU A 589 -12.00 -32.60 18.31
N GLN A 590 -12.72 -31.50 18.51
CA GLN A 590 -13.71 -31.39 19.60
C GLN A 590 -14.93 -32.30 19.41
N LEU A 591 -15.14 -32.85 18.21
CA LEU A 591 -16.18 -33.86 17.97
C LEU A 591 -15.84 -35.24 18.55
N SER A 592 -14.74 -35.45 19.27
CA SER A 592 -14.37 -36.79 19.77
C SER A 592 -15.02 -37.20 21.11
N ALA A 593 -15.84 -36.36 21.73
CA ALA A 593 -16.29 -36.55 23.11
C ALA A 593 -17.23 -37.75 23.38
N SER A 594 -17.74 -38.44 22.34
CA SER A 594 -18.56 -39.65 22.48
C SER A 594 -18.45 -40.58 21.27
N PRO A 595 -18.85 -41.87 21.36
CA PRO A 595 -18.83 -42.79 20.22
C PRO A 595 -19.62 -42.31 18.99
N VAL A 596 -20.77 -41.65 19.20
CA VAL A 596 -21.57 -41.01 18.12
C VAL A 596 -20.81 -39.86 17.47
N ALA A 597 -19.96 -39.19 18.25
CA ALA A 597 -19.24 -38.02 17.82
C ALA A 597 -17.96 -38.39 17.01
N LEU A 598 -17.38 -39.58 17.24
CA LEU A 598 -16.36 -40.18 16.36
C LEU A 598 -16.85 -40.40 14.92
N ASP A 599 -18.13 -40.74 14.73
CA ASP A 599 -18.71 -40.81 13.39
C ASP A 599 -18.85 -39.41 12.76
N GLY A 600 -19.11 -38.38 13.57
CA GLY A 600 -19.07 -36.98 13.13
C GLY A 600 -17.68 -36.57 12.61
N MET A 601 -16.61 -36.97 13.30
CA MET A 601 -15.22 -36.75 12.87
C MET A 601 -14.94 -37.42 11.52
N LYS A 602 -15.34 -38.69 11.35
CA LYS A 602 -15.20 -39.41 10.08
C LYS A 602 -15.91 -38.66 8.94
N VAL A 603 -17.13 -38.17 9.16
CA VAL A 603 -17.90 -37.40 8.17
C VAL A 603 -17.17 -36.12 7.76
N VAL A 604 -16.57 -35.39 8.70
CA VAL A 604 -15.79 -34.18 8.40
C VAL A 604 -14.59 -34.49 7.51
N ILE A 605 -13.77 -35.49 7.89
CA ILE A 605 -12.59 -35.91 7.11
C ILE A 605 -13.01 -36.42 5.72
N TRP A 606 -14.10 -37.17 5.63
CA TRP A 606 -14.67 -37.61 4.36
C TRP A 606 -15.10 -36.44 3.47
N LYS A 607 -15.72 -35.41 4.05
CA LYS A 607 -16.12 -34.19 3.34
C LYS A 607 -14.90 -33.41 2.85
N TRP A 608 -13.81 -33.39 3.61
CA TRP A 608 -12.55 -32.79 3.16
C TRP A 608 -12.03 -33.48 1.91
N LEU A 609 -12.04 -34.81 1.84
CA LEU A 609 -11.39 -35.54 0.75
C LEU A 609 -12.29 -35.84 -0.46
N ARG A 610 -13.61 -35.98 -0.27
CA ARG A 610 -14.51 -36.53 -1.32
C ARG A 610 -15.66 -35.62 -1.73
N SER A 611 -15.68 -34.38 -1.27
CA SER A 611 -16.68 -33.40 -1.74
C SER A 611 -16.36 -32.92 -3.16
N LYS A 612 -17.32 -32.24 -3.81
CA LYS A 612 -17.12 -31.61 -5.14
C LYS A 612 -15.95 -30.61 -5.18
N LYS A 613 -15.50 -30.11 -4.02
CA LYS A 613 -14.37 -29.21 -3.86
C LYS A 613 -13.49 -29.73 -2.71
N PRO A 614 -12.65 -30.76 -2.97
CA PRO A 614 -11.85 -31.36 -1.91
C PRO A 614 -10.86 -30.34 -1.34
N LYS A 615 -10.53 -30.53 -0.07
CA LYS A 615 -9.45 -29.83 0.60
C LYS A 615 -8.12 -30.33 0.05
N ASP A 616 -7.15 -29.43 -0.04
CA ASP A 616 -5.79 -29.74 -0.42
C ASP A 616 -5.13 -30.68 0.61
N GLY A 617 -4.57 -31.79 0.12
CA GLY A 617 -3.96 -32.82 0.95
C GLY A 617 -2.72 -32.32 1.72
N MET A 618 -1.95 -31.39 1.14
CA MET A 618 -0.81 -30.78 1.83
C MET A 618 -1.27 -29.87 2.98
N SER A 619 -2.35 -29.10 2.77
CA SER A 619 -2.97 -28.32 3.85
C SER A 619 -3.47 -29.20 5.00
N VAL A 620 -4.09 -30.36 4.73
CA VAL A 620 -4.51 -31.28 5.79
C VAL A 620 -3.29 -31.85 6.52
N TYR A 621 -2.25 -32.22 5.79
CA TYR A 621 -0.98 -32.68 6.35
C TYR A 621 -0.37 -31.69 7.34
N ASP A 622 -0.25 -30.44 6.93
CA ASP A 622 0.39 -29.41 7.76
C ASP A 622 -0.39 -29.16 9.06
N GLN A 623 -1.73 -29.30 9.06
CA GLN A 623 -2.54 -29.22 10.29
C GLN A 623 -2.21 -30.35 11.27
N PHE A 624 -2.07 -31.59 10.78
CA PHE A 624 -1.62 -32.68 11.63
C PHE A 624 -0.18 -32.50 12.12
N ALA A 625 0.70 -31.95 11.28
CA ALA A 625 2.13 -31.78 11.60
C ALA A 625 2.41 -30.65 12.61
N THR A 626 1.52 -29.68 12.73
CA THR A 626 1.66 -28.53 13.65
C THR A 626 1.02 -28.76 15.03
N PHE A 627 0.41 -29.93 15.26
CA PHE A 627 -0.24 -30.24 16.52
C PHE A 627 0.80 -30.47 17.64
N HIS A 628 0.74 -29.65 18.69
CA HIS A 628 1.68 -29.72 19.81
C HIS A 628 1.06 -30.48 21.01
N PHE A 629 1.43 -31.75 21.18
CA PHE A 629 0.89 -32.63 22.23
C PHE A 629 1.05 -32.08 23.66
N ASN A 630 2.18 -31.43 23.98
CA ASN A 630 2.52 -31.02 25.35
C ASN A 630 1.59 -29.97 25.97
N LEU A 631 0.79 -29.27 25.15
CA LEU A 631 -0.10 -28.19 25.55
C LEU A 631 -1.58 -28.60 25.54
N LYS A 632 -1.86 -29.90 25.41
CA LYS A 632 -3.19 -30.43 25.11
C LYS A 632 -3.69 -31.36 26.21
N THR A 633 -5.01 -31.42 26.32
CA THR A 633 -5.71 -32.34 27.24
C THR A 633 -5.62 -33.79 26.72
N PRO A 634 -5.71 -34.80 27.60
CA PRO A 634 -5.73 -36.21 27.19
C PRO A 634 -6.78 -36.48 26.09
N GLU A 635 -7.97 -35.91 26.23
CA GLU A 635 -9.08 -36.08 25.29
C GLU A 635 -8.77 -35.50 23.91
N GLU A 636 -8.11 -34.33 23.84
CA GLU A 636 -7.67 -33.73 22.57
C GLU A 636 -6.58 -34.58 21.90
N VAL A 637 -5.68 -35.18 22.68
CA VAL A 637 -4.61 -36.05 22.15
C VAL A 637 -5.19 -37.36 21.61
N GLU A 638 -6.14 -37.97 22.30
CA GLU A 638 -6.88 -39.13 21.81
C GLU A 638 -7.62 -38.78 20.51
N ALA A 639 -8.35 -37.66 20.48
CA ALA A 639 -9.05 -37.15 19.31
C ALA A 639 -8.12 -37.03 18.09
N TYR A 640 -6.92 -36.49 18.31
CA TYR A 640 -5.90 -36.34 17.28
C TYR A 640 -5.49 -37.70 16.70
N VAL A 641 -5.24 -38.70 17.55
CA VAL A 641 -4.84 -40.04 17.08
C VAL A 641 -5.98 -40.69 16.29
N HIS A 642 -7.23 -40.59 16.75
CA HIS A 642 -8.39 -41.04 15.97
C HIS A 642 -8.47 -40.36 14.60
N ALA A 643 -8.36 -39.03 14.57
CA ALA A 643 -8.41 -38.25 13.33
C ALA A 643 -7.28 -38.62 12.36
N LEU A 644 -6.07 -38.86 12.88
CA LEU A 644 -4.89 -39.23 12.10
C LEU A 644 -5.10 -40.56 11.36
N PHE A 645 -5.63 -41.58 12.05
CA PHE A 645 -5.94 -42.87 11.43
C PHE A 645 -7.10 -42.78 10.44
N TYR A 646 -8.16 -42.03 10.75
CA TYR A 646 -9.27 -41.82 9.80
C TYR A 646 -8.82 -41.10 8.53
N TRP A 647 -7.94 -40.11 8.67
CA TRP A 647 -7.37 -39.42 7.52
C TRP A 647 -6.47 -40.35 6.69
N LEU A 648 -5.59 -41.12 7.33
CA LEU A 648 -4.73 -42.12 6.67
C LEU A 648 -5.54 -43.15 5.87
N ARG A 649 -6.65 -43.61 6.44
CA ARG A 649 -7.59 -44.54 5.81
C ARG A 649 -8.22 -43.94 4.55
N ALA A 650 -8.58 -42.66 4.59
CA ALA A 650 -9.32 -42.00 3.52
C ALA A 650 -8.48 -41.57 2.30
N ILE A 651 -7.16 -41.40 2.43
CA ILE A 651 -6.25 -41.02 1.32
C ILE A 651 -5.97 -42.22 0.38
N PHE A 652 -5.79 -41.96 -0.93
CA PHE A 652 -5.51 -42.98 -1.96
C PHE A 652 -4.17 -42.81 -2.72
N ASP A 653 -3.60 -41.60 -2.82
CA ASP A 653 -2.57 -41.32 -3.85
C ASP A 653 -1.14 -41.07 -3.34
N ASN A 654 -0.90 -40.76 -2.06
CA ASN A 654 0.43 -40.35 -1.53
C ASN A 654 0.86 -41.11 -0.26
N HIS A 655 0.76 -42.44 -0.29
CA HIS A 655 0.92 -43.28 0.89
C HIS A 655 2.29 -43.23 1.58
N LEU A 656 3.39 -43.14 0.82
CA LEU A 656 4.74 -43.34 1.38
C LEU A 656 5.14 -42.23 2.37
N LEU A 657 4.98 -40.96 1.97
CA LEU A 657 5.29 -39.82 2.82
C LEU A 657 4.36 -39.73 4.04
N MET A 658 3.12 -40.20 3.87
CA MET A 658 2.10 -40.21 4.92
C MET A 658 2.38 -41.25 6.01
N PHE A 659 2.85 -42.44 5.64
CA PHE A 659 3.23 -43.47 6.61
C PHE A 659 4.48 -43.07 7.40
N ASP A 660 5.43 -42.43 6.75
CA ASP A 660 6.60 -41.87 7.43
C ASP A 660 6.22 -40.77 8.43
N PHE A 661 5.19 -39.99 8.09
CA PHE A 661 4.61 -39.02 9.01
C PHE A 661 3.91 -39.68 10.18
N LEU A 662 3.03 -40.66 9.94
CA LEU A 662 2.38 -41.44 11.01
C LEU A 662 3.40 -42.03 11.98
N LYS A 663 4.46 -42.68 11.45
CA LYS A 663 5.54 -43.26 12.26
C LYS A 663 6.20 -42.22 13.17
N ARG A 664 6.41 -40.99 12.68
CA ARG A 664 6.96 -39.89 13.50
C ARG A 664 6.01 -39.42 14.60
N GLN A 665 4.71 -39.32 14.30
CA GLN A 665 3.73 -38.86 15.27
C GLN A 665 3.48 -39.87 16.40
N LEU A 666 3.60 -41.17 16.13
CA LEU A 666 3.37 -42.26 17.11
C LEU A 666 4.58 -42.60 18.00
N GLN A 667 5.60 -41.75 18.05
CA GLN A 667 6.75 -41.94 18.95
C GLN A 667 6.34 -41.68 20.40
N ARG A 668 6.73 -42.57 21.33
CA ARG A 668 6.41 -42.42 22.76
C ARG A 668 6.92 -41.09 23.34
N SER A 669 8.06 -40.59 22.85
CA SER A 669 8.65 -39.31 23.28
C SER A 669 7.77 -38.08 23.02
N ASN A 670 6.72 -38.20 22.21
CA ASN A 670 5.80 -37.10 21.92
C ASN A 670 4.74 -36.91 23.00
N PHE A 671 4.53 -37.92 23.85
CA PHE A 671 3.40 -37.99 24.78
C PHE A 671 3.89 -38.02 26.23
N ARG A 672 3.05 -37.51 27.14
CA ARG A 672 3.28 -37.66 28.57
C ARG A 672 3.01 -39.10 28.99
N ILE A 673 3.73 -39.56 30.02
CA ILE A 673 3.67 -40.94 30.53
C ILE A 673 2.23 -41.35 30.88
N GLU A 674 1.46 -40.43 31.46
CA GLU A 674 0.06 -40.64 31.87
C GLU A 674 -0.91 -40.98 30.73
N HIS A 675 -0.53 -40.77 29.46
CA HIS A 675 -1.39 -41.04 28.30
C HIS A 675 -1.03 -42.35 27.56
N LEU A 676 0.14 -42.94 27.85
CA LEU A 676 0.71 -43.99 26.99
C LEU A 676 -0.18 -45.23 26.91
N ASP A 677 -0.61 -45.78 28.04
CA ASP A 677 -1.39 -47.04 28.07
C ASP A 677 -2.69 -46.96 27.24
N ARG A 678 -3.41 -45.84 27.36
CA ARG A 678 -4.67 -45.63 26.63
C ARG A 678 -4.44 -45.39 25.15
N LEU A 679 -3.41 -44.61 24.79
CA LEU A 679 -3.04 -44.38 23.39
C LEU A 679 -2.54 -45.65 22.70
N GLU A 680 -1.76 -46.49 23.39
CA GLU A 680 -1.32 -47.80 22.89
C GLU A 680 -2.52 -48.69 22.56
N HIS A 681 -3.54 -48.70 23.42
CA HIS A 681 -4.78 -49.42 23.16
C HIS A 681 -5.53 -48.89 21.91
N ILE A 682 -5.65 -47.56 21.79
CA ILE A 682 -6.31 -46.90 20.64
C ILE A 682 -5.56 -47.18 19.34
N VAL A 683 -4.23 -47.04 19.34
CA VAL A 683 -3.37 -47.31 18.18
C VAL A 683 -3.50 -48.78 17.76
N ALA A 684 -3.45 -49.72 18.71
CA ALA A 684 -3.62 -51.13 18.41
C ALA A 684 -5.00 -51.46 17.84
N ALA A 685 -6.07 -50.81 18.32
CA ALA A 685 -7.42 -50.98 17.81
C ALA A 685 -7.54 -50.50 16.35
N HIS A 686 -7.03 -49.29 16.03
CA HIS A 686 -7.05 -48.78 14.65
C HIS A 686 -6.22 -49.60 13.69
N LEU A 687 -5.03 -50.07 14.11
CA LEU A 687 -4.19 -50.93 13.26
C LEU A 687 -4.87 -52.28 12.95
N LYS A 688 -5.65 -52.83 13.88
CA LYS A 688 -6.49 -54.02 13.65
C LYS A 688 -7.61 -53.73 12.67
N GLU A 689 -8.39 -52.65 12.88
CA GLU A 689 -9.48 -52.23 11.97
C GLU A 689 -8.94 -52.02 10.55
N PHE A 690 -7.74 -51.45 10.42
CA PHE A 690 -7.09 -51.23 9.13
C PHE A 690 -6.84 -52.54 8.34
N CYS A 691 -6.65 -53.68 9.02
CA CYS A 691 -6.44 -54.99 8.40
C CYS A 691 -7.75 -55.72 8.01
N GLU A 692 -8.90 -55.22 8.46
CA GLU A 692 -10.23 -55.75 8.12
C GLU A 692 -10.75 -55.14 6.81
N GLU A 693 -10.17 -54.03 6.37
CA GLU A 693 -10.45 -53.43 5.09
C GLU A 693 -9.73 -54.20 3.98
N ASN A 694 -10.44 -54.54 2.90
CA ASN A 694 -9.91 -55.28 1.74
C ASN A 694 -8.83 -54.52 0.92
N GLN A 695 -8.00 -53.68 1.55
CA GLN A 695 -6.92 -52.88 0.99
C GLN A 695 -5.54 -53.50 1.27
N TYR A 696 -5.40 -54.80 1.05
CA TYR A 696 -4.25 -55.63 1.46
C TYR A 696 -2.86 -55.06 1.13
N VAL A 697 -2.68 -54.46 -0.05
CA VAL A 697 -1.38 -53.88 -0.49
C VAL A 697 -1.03 -52.64 0.33
N LYS A 698 -2.01 -51.77 0.60
CA LYS A 698 -1.83 -50.54 1.38
C LYS A 698 -1.50 -50.88 2.82
N VAL A 699 -2.18 -51.87 3.38
CA VAL A 699 -1.93 -52.40 4.73
C VAL A 699 -0.50 -52.93 4.84
N ALA A 700 -0.06 -53.79 3.92
CA ALA A 700 1.29 -54.32 3.91
C ALA A 700 2.35 -53.21 3.89
N LYS A 701 2.23 -52.23 2.97
CA LYS A 701 3.14 -51.07 2.88
C LYS A 701 3.19 -50.23 4.16
N CYS A 702 2.04 -50.02 4.79
CA CYS A 702 1.95 -49.25 6.03
C CYS A 702 2.69 -49.96 7.16
N LEU A 703 2.35 -51.23 7.40
CA LEU A 703 2.87 -52.03 8.50
C LEU A 703 4.38 -52.24 8.36
N THR A 704 4.89 -52.57 7.16
CA THR A 704 6.33 -52.72 6.95
C THR A 704 7.10 -51.43 7.18
N ARG A 705 6.49 -50.27 6.89
CA ARG A 705 7.12 -48.97 7.16
C ARG A 705 7.12 -48.62 8.64
N LEU A 706 6.05 -48.98 9.36
CA LEU A 706 5.92 -48.81 10.81
C LEU A 706 6.92 -49.68 11.58
N TYR A 707 7.32 -50.83 11.03
CA TYR A 707 8.34 -51.71 11.62
C TYR A 707 9.70 -51.00 11.76
N ASP A 708 10.36 -51.18 12.89
CA ASP A 708 11.72 -50.69 13.13
C ASP A 708 12.49 -51.66 14.03
N ARG A 709 13.47 -52.37 13.45
CA ARG A 709 14.24 -53.39 14.17
C ARG A 709 15.20 -52.79 15.21
N GLN A 710 15.66 -51.55 15.01
CA GLN A 710 16.71 -50.96 15.84
C GLN A 710 16.17 -50.30 17.11
N ARG A 711 14.88 -49.94 17.14
CA ARG A 711 14.27 -49.10 18.19
C ARG A 711 13.10 -49.79 18.87
N VAL A 712 13.40 -50.82 19.65
CA VAL A 712 12.41 -51.53 20.49
C VAL A 712 11.87 -50.59 21.57
N ASN A 713 10.55 -50.61 21.81
CA ASN A 713 9.84 -49.76 22.78
C ASN A 713 9.82 -48.25 22.49
N TYR A 714 10.18 -47.82 21.29
CA TYR A 714 10.23 -46.40 20.92
C TYR A 714 8.88 -45.82 20.45
N PHE A 715 7.96 -46.66 19.97
CA PHE A 715 6.65 -46.28 19.43
C PHE A 715 5.51 -46.72 20.34
N LEU A 716 4.31 -46.18 20.12
CA LEU A 716 3.05 -46.58 20.79
C LEU A 716 2.52 -47.98 20.35
N TYR A 717 3.39 -48.79 19.76
CA TYR A 717 3.09 -50.14 19.32
C TYR A 717 4.39 -50.96 19.31
N ASP A 718 4.24 -52.27 19.45
CA ASP A 718 5.36 -53.20 19.43
C ASP A 718 5.53 -53.86 18.06
N ASN A 719 6.76 -54.25 17.73
CA ASN A 719 7.07 -54.95 16.48
C ASN A 719 6.32 -56.30 16.36
N SER A 720 6.04 -56.97 17.49
CA SER A 720 5.26 -58.21 17.52
C SER A 720 3.82 -58.00 17.03
N LEU A 721 3.20 -56.85 17.38
CA LEU A 721 1.87 -56.48 16.88
C LEU A 721 1.91 -56.30 15.36
N ILE A 722 2.91 -55.59 14.84
CA ILE A 722 3.07 -55.34 13.40
C ILE A 722 3.26 -56.65 12.64
N GLU A 723 4.13 -57.55 13.10
CA GLU A 723 4.33 -58.87 12.49
C GLU A 723 3.05 -59.72 12.49
N ASN A 724 2.29 -59.70 13.58
CA ASN A 724 1.02 -60.41 13.67
C ASN A 724 -0.05 -59.84 12.73
N LEU A 725 -0.09 -58.52 12.56
CA LEU A 725 -1.00 -57.87 11.62
C LEU A 725 -0.61 -58.13 10.16
N LEU A 726 0.69 -58.18 9.82
CA LEU A 726 1.18 -58.58 8.50
C LEU A 726 0.72 -60.01 8.16
N LYS A 727 0.90 -60.93 9.12
CA LYS A 727 0.42 -62.30 9.04
C LYS A 727 -1.09 -62.38 8.83
N GLN A 728 -1.87 -61.61 9.62
CA GLN A 728 -3.33 -61.56 9.51
C GLN A 728 -3.79 -61.00 8.16
N ASN A 729 -3.14 -59.94 7.66
CA ASN A 729 -3.45 -59.34 6.36
C ASN A 729 -3.23 -60.34 5.21
N VAL A 730 -2.14 -61.12 5.24
CA VAL A 730 -1.91 -62.20 4.26
C VAL A 730 -2.90 -63.35 4.44
N ALA A 731 -3.20 -63.77 5.67
CA ALA A 731 -4.19 -64.82 5.93
C ALA A 731 -5.58 -64.45 5.41
N ASN A 732 -6.04 -63.22 5.69
CA ASN A 732 -7.32 -62.70 5.19
C ASN A 732 -7.36 -62.74 3.65
N LEU A 733 -6.27 -62.34 2.98
CA LEU A 733 -6.17 -62.42 1.53
C LEU A 733 -6.24 -63.86 1.01
N LEU A 734 -5.54 -64.79 1.66
CA LEU A 734 -5.55 -66.21 1.29
C LEU A 734 -6.94 -66.83 1.43
N HIS A 735 -7.74 -66.38 2.40
CA HIS A 735 -9.13 -66.82 2.57
C HIS A 735 -10.14 -66.12 1.66
N SER A 736 -9.76 -65.00 1.03
CA SER A 736 -10.68 -64.22 0.19
C SER A 736 -10.93 -64.82 -1.21
N LYS A 737 -10.01 -65.65 -1.72
CA LYS A 737 -10.05 -66.24 -3.06
C LYS A 737 -9.32 -67.57 -3.06
N ASP A 738 -9.63 -68.43 -4.02
CA ASP A 738 -8.85 -69.66 -4.27
C ASP A 738 -7.52 -69.30 -4.95
N TRP A 739 -6.44 -69.39 -4.19
CA TRP A 739 -5.08 -69.13 -4.66
C TRP A 739 -4.35 -70.44 -4.98
N ASP A 740 -3.61 -70.45 -6.09
CA ASP A 740 -2.69 -71.53 -6.47
C ASP A 740 -1.26 -71.14 -6.03
N ALA A 741 -0.47 -72.11 -5.56
CA ALA A 741 0.92 -71.87 -5.12
C ALA A 741 1.78 -71.20 -6.21
N ILE A 742 1.48 -71.40 -7.50
CA ILE A 742 2.18 -70.69 -8.58
C ILE A 742 1.96 -69.18 -8.53
N ASN A 743 0.83 -68.69 -8.00
CA ASN A 743 0.57 -67.26 -7.88
C ASN A 743 1.60 -66.55 -6.99
N LEU A 744 2.26 -67.24 -6.06
CA LEU A 744 3.33 -66.64 -5.27
C LEU A 744 4.58 -66.32 -6.09
N VAL A 745 4.88 -67.07 -7.16
CA VAL A 745 6.15 -66.98 -7.91
C VAL A 745 5.99 -66.52 -9.36
N LYS A 746 4.77 -66.52 -9.89
CA LYS A 746 4.49 -66.03 -11.23
C LYS A 746 4.68 -64.51 -11.30
N GLY A 747 5.38 -64.05 -12.34
CA GLY A 747 5.86 -62.66 -12.49
C GLY A 747 4.78 -61.62 -12.79
N ASP A 748 3.52 -62.03 -12.91
CA ASP A 748 2.43 -61.18 -13.37
C ASP A 748 1.76 -60.41 -12.22
N ASN A 749 2.55 -59.75 -11.36
CA ASN A 749 2.11 -58.72 -10.41
C ASN A 749 0.76 -58.97 -9.69
N ASN A 750 0.42 -60.23 -9.46
CA ASN A 750 -0.90 -60.60 -8.96
C ASN A 750 -1.02 -60.16 -7.49
N LEU A 751 -2.25 -59.98 -7.03
CA LEU A 751 -2.50 -59.35 -5.73
C LEU A 751 -1.77 -60.08 -4.59
N LEU A 752 -1.76 -61.42 -4.59
CA LEU A 752 -1.05 -62.20 -3.58
C LEU A 752 0.47 -61.98 -3.63
N ASN A 753 1.09 -62.12 -4.80
CA ASN A 753 2.53 -61.86 -4.97
C ASN A 753 2.91 -60.45 -4.51
N LYS A 754 2.09 -59.45 -4.88
CA LYS A 754 2.31 -58.05 -4.52
C LYS A 754 2.23 -57.84 -3.02
N VAL A 755 1.19 -58.34 -2.35
CA VAL A 755 1.00 -58.18 -0.90
C VAL A 755 2.11 -58.88 -0.12
N VAL A 756 2.50 -60.08 -0.53
CA VAL A 756 3.56 -60.84 0.14
C VAL A 756 4.91 -60.15 0.01
N LYS A 757 5.28 -59.68 -1.19
CA LYS A 757 6.53 -58.91 -1.40
C LYS A 757 6.56 -57.61 -0.61
N GLU A 758 5.43 -56.90 -0.55
CA GLU A 758 5.30 -55.65 0.22
C GLU A 758 5.21 -55.89 1.74
N SER A 759 5.02 -57.14 2.18
CA SER A 759 5.06 -57.56 3.59
C SER A 759 6.48 -57.93 4.06
N ALA A 760 7.46 -57.90 3.16
CA ALA A 760 8.85 -58.18 3.48
C ALA A 760 9.48 -57.03 4.29
N LEU A 761 10.06 -57.37 5.44
CA LEU A 761 10.76 -56.47 6.33
C LEU A 761 12.22 -56.38 5.90
N LYS A 762 12.71 -55.16 5.67
CA LYS A 762 14.06 -54.91 5.16
C LYS A 762 14.88 -54.08 6.14
N TRP A 763 16.14 -54.43 6.33
CA TRP A 763 17.11 -53.63 7.09
C TRP A 763 18.53 -53.89 6.60
N THR A 764 19.45 -52.97 6.86
CA THR A 764 20.85 -53.09 6.46
C THR A 764 21.73 -53.63 7.59
N ILE A 765 22.70 -54.47 7.24
CA ILE A 765 23.78 -54.93 8.12
C ILE A 765 25.12 -54.53 7.50
N GLY A 766 25.88 -53.65 8.17
CA GLY A 766 27.16 -53.14 7.65
C GLY A 766 27.00 -52.14 6.49
N GLN A 767 28.06 -51.94 5.70
CA GLN A 767 28.07 -50.87 4.69
C GLN A 767 27.27 -51.17 3.41
N ASN A 768 26.92 -52.43 3.07
CA ASN A 768 26.24 -52.73 1.79
C ASN A 768 25.35 -53.99 1.73
N ASN A 769 25.11 -54.73 2.83
CA ASN A 769 24.26 -55.93 2.78
C ASN A 769 22.85 -55.66 3.33
N GLU A 770 21.85 -55.64 2.45
CA GLU A 770 20.44 -55.60 2.82
C GLU A 770 19.96 -57.01 3.21
N MET A 771 19.35 -57.12 4.37
CA MET A 771 18.73 -58.34 4.87
C MET A 771 17.21 -58.19 4.80
N ILE A 772 16.57 -59.28 4.41
CA ILE A 772 15.13 -59.37 4.19
C ILE A 772 14.60 -60.51 5.05
N ASP A 773 13.56 -60.24 5.83
CA ASP A 773 12.77 -61.27 6.49
C ASP A 773 11.30 -61.08 6.13
N ASN A 774 10.59 -62.17 5.94
CA ASN A 774 9.17 -62.13 5.62
C ASN A 774 8.41 -62.93 6.69
N PRO A 775 7.71 -62.26 7.63
CA PRO A 775 7.05 -62.93 8.74
C PRO A 775 5.89 -63.83 8.29
N CYS A 776 5.46 -63.74 7.02
CA CYS A 776 4.31 -64.45 6.49
C CYS A 776 4.67 -65.84 5.91
N VAL A 777 5.95 -66.21 5.79
CA VAL A 777 6.39 -67.45 5.12
C VAL A 777 5.73 -68.70 5.70
N ASN A 778 5.67 -68.83 7.02
CA ASN A 778 5.09 -70.01 7.66
C ASN A 778 3.60 -70.18 7.33
N ILE A 779 2.85 -69.07 7.28
CA ILE A 779 1.41 -69.08 6.95
C ILE A 779 1.21 -69.46 5.48
N LEU A 780 2.06 -68.93 4.59
CA LEU A 780 2.05 -69.30 3.17
C LEU A 780 2.30 -70.81 3.00
N MET A 781 3.34 -71.34 3.67
CA MET A 781 3.66 -72.76 3.63
C MET A 781 2.51 -73.63 4.17
N GLU A 782 1.92 -73.27 5.31
CA GLU A 782 0.79 -74.01 5.88
C GLU A 782 -0.43 -74.03 4.94
N PHE A 783 -0.75 -72.90 4.31
CA PHE A 783 -1.90 -72.78 3.41
C PHE A 783 -1.74 -73.62 2.13
N PHE A 784 -0.57 -73.57 1.50
CA PHE A 784 -0.32 -74.26 0.22
C PHE A 784 0.07 -75.75 0.38
N THR A 785 0.42 -76.21 1.58
CA THR A 785 0.66 -77.64 1.86
C THR A 785 -0.64 -78.46 1.85
N ARG A 786 -1.80 -77.81 2.08
CA ARG A 786 -3.13 -78.46 2.07
C ARG A 786 -3.43 -79.01 0.67
N LYS A 787 -3.94 -80.26 0.60
CA LYS A 787 -4.09 -81.04 -0.64
C LYS A 787 -4.86 -80.31 -1.75
N ASN A 788 -5.81 -79.46 -1.40
CA ASN A 788 -6.65 -78.71 -2.35
C ASN A 788 -6.00 -77.44 -2.92
N ASN A 789 -4.87 -76.98 -2.35
CA ASN A 789 -4.21 -75.72 -2.72
C ASN A 789 -2.83 -75.94 -3.37
N LYS A 790 -2.40 -77.20 -3.56
CA LYS A 790 -1.14 -77.52 -4.23
C LYS A 790 -1.23 -77.24 -5.72
N SER A 791 -0.16 -76.71 -6.28
CA SER A 791 -0.08 -76.43 -7.71
C SER A 791 0.36 -77.65 -8.52
N ASN A 792 -0.22 -77.82 -9.72
CA ASN A 792 0.26 -78.78 -10.73
C ASN A 792 1.33 -78.18 -11.66
N HIS A 793 1.69 -76.91 -11.49
CA HIS A 793 2.52 -76.16 -12.44
C HIS A 793 4.02 -76.14 -12.05
N LEU A 794 4.53 -77.24 -11.48
CA LEU A 794 5.92 -77.32 -11.02
C LEU A 794 6.93 -77.09 -12.14
N ASP A 795 6.66 -77.60 -13.33
CA ASP A 795 7.54 -77.47 -14.50
C ASP A 795 7.64 -76.03 -14.99
N GLU A 796 6.57 -75.24 -14.89
CA GLU A 796 6.56 -73.81 -15.25
C GLU A 796 7.50 -73.02 -14.32
N VAL A 797 7.46 -73.32 -13.01
CA VAL A 797 8.32 -72.67 -12.02
C VAL A 797 9.79 -73.11 -12.18
N ARG A 798 10.05 -74.40 -12.39
CA ARG A 798 11.40 -74.92 -12.67
C ARG A 798 11.99 -74.30 -13.94
N LYS A 799 11.20 -74.14 -15.00
CA LYS A 799 11.65 -73.49 -16.24
C LYS A 799 12.03 -72.02 -16.03
N LYS A 800 11.24 -71.28 -15.24
CA LYS A 800 11.51 -69.87 -14.94
C LYS A 800 12.74 -69.67 -14.04
N TYR A 801 12.93 -70.53 -13.04
CA TYR A 801 13.99 -70.40 -12.03
C TYR A 801 15.15 -71.39 -12.21
N ALA A 802 15.26 -72.07 -13.35
CA ALA A 802 16.31 -73.06 -13.64
C ALA A 802 17.72 -72.53 -13.35
N LYS A 803 17.99 -71.28 -13.77
CA LYS A 803 19.29 -70.62 -13.57
C LYS A 803 19.67 -70.40 -12.09
N VAL A 804 18.67 -70.29 -11.20
CA VAL A 804 18.86 -70.11 -9.75
C VAL A 804 18.98 -71.47 -9.03
N LEU A 805 18.31 -72.50 -9.56
CA LEU A 805 18.34 -73.86 -9.00
C LEU A 805 19.65 -74.59 -9.37
N ASP A 806 20.15 -74.44 -10.61
CA ASP A 806 21.34 -75.11 -11.16
C ASP A 806 22.64 -74.36 -10.82
N ASN A 807 23.10 -74.56 -9.59
CA ASN A 807 24.11 -73.85 -8.79
C ASN A 807 25.51 -73.50 -9.38
N VAL A 808 25.83 -73.72 -10.66
CA VAL A 808 27.27 -73.82 -11.05
C VAL A 808 27.69 -72.94 -12.25
N LYS A 809 26.79 -72.48 -13.12
CA LYS A 809 27.20 -71.78 -14.37
C LYS A 809 26.93 -70.27 -14.45
N TYR A 810 26.26 -69.69 -13.46
CA TYR A 810 25.69 -68.33 -13.60
C TYR A 810 26.03 -67.36 -12.46
N LEU A 811 27.02 -67.67 -11.62
CA LEU A 811 27.52 -66.75 -10.58
C LEU A 811 27.93 -65.41 -11.25
N ASN A 812 27.32 -64.31 -10.82
CA ASN A 812 27.49 -62.93 -11.32
C ASN A 812 26.68 -62.55 -12.59
N SER A 813 25.54 -63.18 -12.86
CA SER A 813 24.60 -62.73 -13.89
C SER A 813 23.54 -61.77 -13.31
N PRO A 814 23.36 -60.56 -13.86
CA PRO A 814 22.35 -59.59 -13.39
C PRO A 814 20.91 -60.16 -13.39
N ASP A 815 20.62 -61.10 -14.30
CA ASP A 815 19.32 -61.77 -14.38
C ASP A 815 19.10 -62.75 -13.22
N VAL A 816 20.16 -63.41 -12.75
CA VAL A 816 20.11 -64.34 -11.62
C VAL A 816 19.95 -63.55 -10.31
N ASP A 817 20.72 -62.48 -10.13
CA ASP A 817 20.60 -61.59 -8.97
C ASP A 817 19.17 -61.02 -8.85
N LYS A 818 18.55 -60.67 -9.98
CA LYS A 818 17.16 -60.19 -10.01
C LYS A 818 16.17 -61.26 -9.55
N LEU A 819 16.31 -62.50 -10.02
CA LEU A 819 15.43 -63.61 -9.64
C LEU A 819 15.65 -64.05 -8.19
N GLU A 820 16.89 -64.05 -7.70
CA GLU A 820 17.21 -64.33 -6.30
C GLU A 820 16.62 -63.27 -5.36
N ASN A 821 16.71 -61.99 -5.74
CA ASN A 821 16.06 -60.91 -5.00
C ASN A 821 14.53 -61.05 -4.99
N GLU A 822 13.91 -61.47 -6.10
CA GLU A 822 12.46 -61.76 -6.13
C GLU A 822 12.05 -62.86 -5.15
N ILE A 823 12.86 -63.93 -5.04
CA ILE A 823 12.62 -65.04 -4.11
C ILE A 823 12.89 -64.58 -2.67
N ALA A 824 13.94 -63.80 -2.44
CA ALA A 824 14.29 -63.27 -1.11
C ALA A 824 13.20 -62.37 -0.53
N LEU A 825 12.47 -61.62 -1.37
CA LEU A 825 11.30 -60.83 -0.93
C LEU A 825 10.14 -61.71 -0.44
N ILE A 826 10.03 -62.94 -0.92
CA ILE A 826 8.94 -63.85 -0.54
C ILE A 826 9.35 -64.71 0.66
N PHE A 827 10.54 -65.29 0.61
CA PHE A 827 10.99 -66.33 1.55
C PHE A 827 12.05 -65.86 2.56
N GLY A 828 12.45 -64.59 2.50
CA GLY A 828 13.56 -64.03 3.30
C GLY A 828 14.92 -64.28 2.66
N SER A 829 15.93 -63.52 3.11
CA SER A 829 17.32 -63.60 2.61
C SER A 829 18.19 -64.63 3.35
N MET A 830 17.76 -65.10 4.53
CA MET A 830 18.42 -66.19 5.24
C MET A 830 17.90 -67.53 4.72
N ASN A 831 18.79 -68.37 4.18
CA ASN A 831 18.45 -69.68 3.62
C ASN A 831 17.41 -69.61 2.48
N THR A 832 17.38 -68.51 1.71
CA THR A 832 16.44 -68.24 0.60
C THR A 832 16.26 -69.45 -0.31
N LYS A 833 17.37 -70.05 -0.74
CA LYS A 833 17.39 -71.20 -1.63
C LYS A 833 16.77 -72.44 -0.97
N GLN A 834 17.13 -72.74 0.27
CA GLN A 834 16.59 -73.90 0.99
C GLN A 834 15.09 -73.75 1.23
N GLN A 835 14.62 -72.56 1.59
CA GLN A 835 13.19 -72.27 1.77
C GLN A 835 12.43 -72.36 0.45
N PHE A 836 13.02 -71.88 -0.64
CA PHE A 836 12.42 -71.98 -1.97
C PHE A 836 12.33 -73.45 -2.45
N GLU A 837 13.38 -74.24 -2.28
CA GLU A 837 13.37 -75.68 -2.58
C GLU A 837 12.35 -76.43 -1.73
N LYS A 838 12.23 -76.08 -0.44
CA LYS A 838 11.21 -76.63 0.46
C LYS A 838 9.80 -76.29 -0.03
N PHE A 839 9.56 -75.04 -0.44
CA PHE A 839 8.29 -74.61 -1.04
C PHE A 839 7.94 -75.41 -2.31
N LEU A 840 8.89 -75.60 -3.22
CA LEU A 840 8.69 -76.43 -4.43
C LEU A 840 8.37 -77.89 -4.09
N LYS A 841 8.98 -78.43 -3.03
CA LYS A 841 8.77 -79.82 -2.60
C LYS A 841 7.38 -80.02 -1.96
N GLU A 842 6.98 -79.11 -1.09
CA GLU A 842 5.81 -79.29 -0.22
C GLU A 842 4.51 -78.74 -0.86
N CYS A 843 4.58 -77.67 -1.64
CA CYS A 843 3.43 -76.93 -2.16
C CYS A 843 3.06 -77.24 -3.62
N PHE A 844 3.85 -78.08 -4.31
CA PHE A 844 3.55 -78.53 -5.68
C PHE A 844 3.35 -80.04 -5.72
N ILE A 845 2.50 -80.50 -6.64
CA ILE A 845 2.34 -81.91 -6.92
C ILE A 845 3.57 -82.38 -7.70
N GLN A 846 4.35 -83.28 -7.08
CA GLN A 846 5.47 -83.92 -7.76
C GLN A 846 4.88 -84.85 -8.83
N GLY A 847 5.02 -84.47 -10.09
CA GLY A 847 4.64 -85.34 -11.20
C GLY A 847 5.39 -86.67 -11.11
N VAL A 848 4.65 -87.78 -11.20
CA VAL A 848 5.24 -89.08 -11.53
C VAL A 848 5.61 -88.99 -13.01
N TYR A 849 6.87 -88.76 -13.32
CA TYR A 849 7.36 -88.98 -14.68
C TYR A 849 7.61 -90.48 -14.88
N PRO A 850 7.06 -91.12 -15.92
CA PRO A 850 7.57 -92.40 -16.38
C PRO A 850 9.00 -92.18 -16.91
N ALA A 851 9.86 -93.16 -16.59
CA ALA A 851 11.30 -93.18 -16.81
C ALA A 851 11.76 -92.91 -18.24
#